data_AF-A0A0S7ZPE1-F1
#
_entry.id   AF-A0A0S7ZPE1-F1
#
_cell.length_a   1.000
_cell.length_b   1.000
_cell.length_c   1.000
_cell.angle_alpha   90.00
_cell.angle_beta   90.00
_cell.angle_gamma   90.00
#
_symmetry.space_group_name_H-M   'P 1'
#
loop_
_entity.id
_entity.type
_entity.pdbx_description
1 polymer ?
#
loop_
_entity_poly.entity_id
_entity_poly.type
_entity_poly.pdbx_seq_one_letter_code
_entity_poly.pdbx_strand_id
1 'polypeptide(L)'
;MTLFKERFLPWLAYPGVMLLAVLAHTKLLEQQQPLLMSTYAPVIMAALLVTLLEIVTPHKTSWAPDKKDVRNDALFMIVVQMVVPRLLAFVAVIALVEPVKNAGVSLSGLWPHQWSLASQVILMLVVVELFRYWLHRAAHNIPLLWRLHAVHHSPEKLYWLNVGRFHPIEKGLQFMLDALPFLLMGVSENVIAMYFVLYAINGFFQHSNIKLRFGWLNYLISSAELHRWHHSRTVEESNTNYGNNLIIWDLVFGSWFLPKDRTIDDIGLVNRGYPKSFLAQMGTPFVEEITDREVPMMSAKQIAIKSLLSIITRFTRNLSWWPLRNACLIPRQAQQLTLLRILFKNRKTKYATEFKLKDVHSVNEFRKRVPIQEYDDLAPYIREQIESNAPVITAEQPLFYAVTSGTTGSPKYLPVTKSSLKQYKEAQQLIVFHQFRQCRTAFGGRFLGIVSPSEEGRFENGMPYGAVSGFAYRTMPRLVRSNYILPPEIFEISDYQTKYELILLLALAESNITYVATANPSSLIRLIDIFNEAPERYVSDLERGEFAGSSNLPAHIQEAIRPLLVSRADRAAEIRERVNKKGILGYADLWPNLRMVTTWTRGSCGIVIKQLKNQLPDRTIVYELGYISSEFRGTIPFSIHSPAGIPTLTHHFYEFVEKNAWEQGERTTLTLDELQDKAEYYIIVTTSSGLYRYFMNDIVRVRGYFHRTPLLEFVQKGKGVTSITGEKLYEGQVTNAVHRLEDKYQCSPIFYLMIADEKDSRYRLYIETAESKELEVAAIARDIDDVLSNSNIEYDGKRKSGRLHKLEVIQLLPGAGEAYKQHQLDKGIREGQYKPVPLQYATELDFSIDNYRRNEQK
;
A
#
# COMPACT_ATOMS: atom_id res chain seq x y z
N MET A 1 18.60 -49.77 -5.46
CA MET A 1 18.10 -49.31 -4.14
C MET A 1 18.30 -47.80 -3.92
N THR A 2 19.49 -47.24 -4.19
CA THR A 2 19.80 -45.80 -4.03
C THR A 2 18.90 -44.87 -4.88
N LEU A 3 18.67 -45.21 -6.15
CA LEU A 3 17.75 -44.47 -7.03
C LEU A 3 16.31 -44.42 -6.51
N PHE A 4 15.79 -45.52 -5.96
CA PHE A 4 14.44 -45.57 -5.38
C PHE A 4 14.34 -44.67 -4.15
N LYS A 5 15.33 -44.79 -3.26
CA LYS A 5 15.44 -44.02 -2.02
C LYS A 5 15.55 -42.51 -2.26
N GLU A 6 16.26 -42.06 -3.28
CA GLU A 6 16.46 -40.63 -3.53
C GLU A 6 15.40 -40.01 -4.45
N ARG A 7 14.83 -40.78 -5.39
CA ARG A 7 13.96 -40.23 -6.44
C ARG A 7 12.48 -40.48 -6.19
N PHE A 8 12.10 -41.61 -5.60
CA PHE A 8 10.70 -42.05 -5.49
C PHE A 8 10.19 -42.01 -4.06
N LEU A 9 10.97 -42.49 -3.09
CA LEU A 9 10.57 -42.53 -1.68
C LEU A 9 10.11 -41.18 -1.12
N PRO A 10 10.75 -40.02 -1.43
CA PRO A 10 10.27 -38.71 -0.97
C PRO A 10 8.83 -38.36 -1.37
N TRP A 11 8.35 -38.92 -2.49
CA TRP A 11 7.00 -38.67 -3.00
C TRP A 11 5.98 -39.68 -2.47
N LEU A 12 6.40 -40.93 -2.25
CA LEU A 12 5.51 -42.04 -1.91
C LEU A 12 5.34 -42.28 -0.40
N ALA A 13 6.29 -41.83 0.42
CA ALA A 13 6.29 -42.10 1.86
C ALA A 13 5.01 -41.60 2.56
N TYR A 14 4.64 -40.33 2.37
CA TYR A 14 3.43 -39.75 2.97
C TYR A 14 2.14 -40.45 2.51
N PRO A 15 1.80 -40.49 1.20
CA PRO A 15 0.54 -41.10 0.77
C PRO A 15 0.49 -42.61 1.05
N GLY A 16 1.63 -43.30 0.98
CA GLY A 16 1.72 -44.73 1.27
C GLY A 16 1.42 -45.06 2.73
N VAL A 17 2.06 -44.38 3.69
CA VAL A 17 1.82 -44.61 5.12
C VAL A 17 0.40 -44.19 5.51
N MET A 18 -0.10 -43.07 4.97
CA MET A 18 -1.48 -42.62 5.22
C MET A 18 -2.50 -43.65 4.73
N LEU A 19 -2.34 -44.15 3.50
CA LEU A 19 -3.23 -45.16 2.93
C LEU A 19 -3.21 -46.45 3.75
N LEU A 20 -2.02 -46.94 4.11
CA LEU A 20 -1.88 -48.16 4.92
C LEU A 20 -2.58 -48.03 6.27
N ALA A 21 -2.47 -46.89 6.94
CA ALA A 21 -3.11 -46.67 8.23
C ALA A 21 -4.64 -46.56 8.11
N VAL A 22 -5.15 -45.88 7.09
CA VAL A 22 -6.60 -45.82 6.82
C VAL A 22 -7.15 -47.22 6.55
N LEU A 23 -6.47 -48.00 5.70
CA LEU A 23 -6.87 -49.39 5.42
C LEU A 23 -6.81 -50.29 6.66
N ALA A 24 -5.79 -50.12 7.49
CA ALA A 24 -5.68 -50.87 8.75
C ALA A 24 -6.83 -50.51 9.71
N HIS A 25 -7.14 -49.21 9.86
CA HIS A 25 -8.26 -48.75 10.67
C HIS A 25 -9.60 -49.32 10.19
N THR A 26 -9.89 -49.19 8.89
CA THR A 26 -11.14 -49.72 8.32
C THR A 26 -11.22 -51.23 8.48
N LYS A 27 -10.09 -51.94 8.28
CA LYS A 27 -10.09 -53.40 8.40
C LYS A 27 -10.34 -53.88 9.81
N LEU A 28 -9.76 -53.22 10.81
CA LEU A 28 -9.99 -53.54 12.22
C LEU A 28 -11.45 -53.28 12.62
N LEU A 29 -12.06 -52.20 12.11
CA LEU A 29 -13.49 -51.94 12.32
C LEU A 29 -14.39 -52.98 11.63
N GLU A 30 -14.08 -53.40 10.40
CA GLU A 30 -14.80 -54.49 9.71
C GLU A 30 -14.73 -55.80 10.51
N GLN A 31 -13.60 -56.04 11.16
CA GLN A 31 -13.38 -57.20 12.04
C GLN A 31 -13.95 -57.01 13.45
N GLN A 32 -14.76 -55.97 13.67
CA GLN A 32 -15.42 -55.65 14.93
C GLN A 32 -14.46 -55.55 16.13
N GLN A 33 -13.21 -55.15 15.89
CA GLN A 33 -12.24 -54.90 16.95
C GLN A 33 -12.63 -53.64 17.74
N PRO A 34 -12.29 -53.56 19.04
CA PRO A 34 -12.61 -52.40 19.87
C PRO A 34 -12.13 -51.09 19.23
N LEU A 35 -12.96 -50.04 19.24
CA LEU A 35 -12.67 -48.76 18.57
C LEU A 35 -11.31 -48.18 18.97
N LEU A 36 -10.94 -48.31 20.25
CA LEU A 36 -9.65 -47.87 20.77
C LEU A 36 -8.49 -48.62 20.08
N MET A 37 -8.58 -49.95 19.94
CA MET A 37 -7.57 -50.73 19.23
C MET A 37 -7.53 -50.37 17.74
N SER A 38 -8.69 -50.28 17.10
CA SER A 38 -8.84 -49.89 15.69
C SER A 38 -8.28 -48.50 15.39
N THR A 39 -8.21 -47.61 16.38
CA THR A 39 -7.69 -46.25 16.25
C THR A 39 -6.19 -46.16 16.54
N TYR A 40 -5.73 -46.69 17.67
CA TYR A 40 -4.34 -46.51 18.10
C TYR A 40 -3.35 -47.47 17.43
N ALA A 41 -3.76 -48.68 17.05
CA ALA A 41 -2.85 -49.62 16.39
C ALA A 41 -2.35 -49.08 15.03
N PRO A 42 -3.20 -48.53 14.13
CA PRO A 42 -2.72 -47.88 12.90
C PRO A 42 -1.82 -46.66 13.15
N VAL A 43 -2.10 -45.87 14.18
CA VAL A 43 -1.28 -44.69 14.54
C VAL A 43 0.10 -45.11 15.04
N ILE A 44 0.19 -46.14 15.88
CA ILE A 44 1.47 -46.70 16.35
C ILE A 44 2.26 -47.28 15.17
N MET A 45 1.60 -48.04 14.28
CA MET A 45 2.21 -48.55 13.06
C MET A 45 2.80 -47.40 12.22
N ALA A 46 2.04 -46.33 11.99
CA ALA A 46 2.52 -45.17 11.24
C ALA A 46 3.70 -44.48 11.93
N ALA A 47 3.68 -44.33 13.26
CA ALA A 47 4.79 -43.75 14.02
C ALA A 47 6.10 -44.58 13.89
N LEU A 48 6.01 -45.91 13.92
CA LEU A 48 7.15 -46.79 13.70
C LEU A 48 7.71 -46.66 12.28
N LEU A 49 6.83 -46.58 11.27
CA LEU A 49 7.25 -46.37 9.87
C LEU A 49 7.90 -45.00 9.68
N VAL A 50 7.35 -43.93 10.27
CA VAL A 50 7.92 -42.58 10.22
C VAL A 50 9.29 -42.56 10.91
N THR A 51 9.43 -43.23 12.05
CA THR A 51 10.74 -43.38 12.74
C THR A 51 11.78 -44.06 11.84
N LEU A 52 11.40 -45.16 11.18
CA LEU A 52 12.28 -45.85 10.24
C LEU A 52 12.67 -44.94 9.07
N LEU A 53 11.71 -44.19 8.52
CA LEU A 53 11.94 -43.27 7.41
C LEU A 53 12.85 -42.10 7.78
N GLU A 54 12.81 -41.60 9.02
CA GLU A 54 13.74 -40.58 9.51
C GLU A 54 15.17 -41.09 9.60
N ILE A 55 15.35 -42.35 10.04
CA ILE A 55 16.67 -43.01 10.09
C ILE A 55 17.20 -43.25 8.68
N VAL A 56 16.34 -43.73 7.77
CA VAL A 56 16.75 -44.13 6.42
C VAL A 56 16.97 -42.91 5.53
N THR A 57 16.10 -41.90 5.57
CA THR A 57 16.11 -40.73 4.67
C THR A 57 15.98 -39.41 5.42
N PRO A 58 16.96 -39.04 6.26
CA PRO A 58 16.89 -37.79 6.98
C PRO A 58 16.92 -36.59 6.03
N HIS A 59 16.12 -35.57 6.32
CA HIS A 59 16.22 -34.27 5.65
C HIS A 59 17.52 -33.57 6.07
N LYS A 60 17.83 -33.62 7.38
CA LYS A 60 19.09 -33.13 7.95
C LYS A 60 19.64 -34.09 8.98
N THR A 61 20.90 -34.47 8.82
CA THR A 61 21.59 -35.34 9.77
C THR A 61 21.79 -34.66 11.14
N SER A 62 21.99 -33.35 11.16
CA SER A 62 22.14 -32.56 12.40
C SER A 62 20.86 -32.46 13.24
N TRP A 63 19.69 -32.79 12.68
CA TRP A 63 18.42 -32.78 13.40
C TRP A 63 18.10 -34.10 14.10
N ALA A 64 19.02 -35.06 14.09
CA ALA A 64 18.87 -36.29 14.85
C ALA A 64 18.68 -35.99 16.36
N PRO A 65 17.64 -36.56 17.01
CA PRO A 65 17.42 -36.35 18.43
C PRO A 65 18.44 -37.11 19.27
N ASP A 66 18.79 -36.57 20.44
CA ASP A 66 19.56 -37.28 21.45
C ASP A 66 18.64 -37.91 22.52
N LYS A 67 19.22 -38.64 23.47
CA LYS A 67 18.45 -39.32 24.53
C LYS A 67 17.62 -38.36 25.41
N LYS A 68 18.11 -37.14 25.64
CA LYS A 68 17.41 -36.13 26.44
C LYS A 68 16.22 -35.58 25.68
N ASP A 69 16.38 -35.33 24.37
CA ASP A 69 15.27 -34.89 23.52
C ASP A 69 14.14 -35.93 23.49
N VAL A 70 14.47 -37.19 23.19
CA VAL A 70 13.48 -38.28 23.11
C VAL A 70 12.74 -38.44 24.43
N ARG A 71 13.45 -38.42 25.57
CA ARG A 71 12.83 -38.51 26.89
C ARG A 71 11.86 -37.36 27.13
N ASN A 72 12.27 -36.13 26.81
CA ASN A 72 11.46 -34.94 27.02
C ASN A 72 10.20 -34.96 26.14
N ASP A 73 10.35 -35.33 24.88
CA ASP A 73 9.26 -35.29 23.89
C ASP A 73 8.30 -36.47 24.07
N ALA A 74 8.78 -37.60 24.57
CA ALA A 74 7.94 -38.69 25.05
C ALA A 74 7.06 -38.27 26.24
N LEU A 75 7.57 -37.46 27.18
CA LEU A 75 6.75 -36.91 28.27
C LEU A 75 5.64 -36.01 27.75
N PHE A 76 5.96 -35.11 26.81
CA PHE A 76 4.95 -34.30 26.12
C PHE A 76 3.90 -35.16 25.41
N MET A 77 4.34 -36.18 24.67
CA MET A 77 3.44 -37.09 23.97
C MET A 77 2.50 -37.82 24.93
N ILE A 78 3.02 -38.42 26.00
CA ILE A 78 2.21 -39.19 26.95
C ILE A 78 1.29 -38.27 27.75
N VAL A 79 1.85 -37.24 28.40
CA VAL A 79 1.08 -36.40 29.32
C VAL A 79 0.13 -35.49 28.54
N VAL A 80 0.63 -34.74 27.56
CA VAL A 80 -0.15 -33.69 26.89
C VAL A 80 -0.97 -34.22 25.73
N GLN A 81 -0.46 -35.15 24.91
CA GLN A 81 -1.21 -35.63 23.75
C GLN A 81 -2.13 -36.81 24.05
N MET A 82 -1.79 -37.67 25.02
CA MET A 82 -2.60 -38.85 25.34
C MET A 82 -3.48 -38.68 26.59
N VAL A 83 -2.91 -38.21 27.71
CA VAL A 83 -3.66 -38.12 28.98
C VAL A 83 -4.61 -36.93 29.01
N VAL A 84 -4.12 -35.72 28.74
CA VAL A 84 -4.94 -34.48 28.83
C VAL A 84 -6.22 -34.52 27.98
N PRO A 85 -6.21 -34.88 26.68
CA PRO A 85 -7.42 -34.85 25.86
C PRO A 85 -8.47 -35.87 26.31
N ARG A 86 -8.05 -37.01 26.88
CA ARG A 86 -8.98 -38.00 27.43
C ARG A 86 -9.65 -37.49 28.70
N LEU A 87 -8.88 -36.85 29.59
CA LEU A 87 -9.45 -36.21 30.78
C LEU A 87 -10.41 -35.09 30.39
N LEU A 88 -10.04 -34.25 29.41
CA LEU A 88 -10.91 -33.19 28.90
C LEU A 88 -12.19 -33.75 28.26
N ALA A 89 -12.09 -34.82 27.47
CA ALA A 89 -13.25 -35.48 26.87
C ALA A 89 -14.18 -36.05 27.94
N PHE A 90 -13.63 -36.76 28.94
CA PHE A 90 -14.39 -37.30 30.07
C PHE A 90 -15.12 -36.20 30.83
N VAL A 91 -14.41 -35.13 31.20
CA VAL A 91 -15.00 -33.98 31.89
C VAL A 91 -16.05 -33.29 31.02
N ALA A 92 -15.80 -33.08 29.73
CA ALA A 92 -16.73 -32.42 28.84
C ALA A 92 -18.03 -33.21 28.66
N VAL A 93 -17.96 -34.54 28.61
CA VAL A 93 -19.15 -35.38 28.52
C VAL A 93 -20.03 -35.20 29.75
N ILE A 94 -19.46 -35.33 30.95
CA ILE A 94 -20.20 -35.26 32.23
C ILE A 94 -20.67 -33.84 32.54
N ALA A 95 -19.79 -32.84 32.37
CA ALA A 95 -20.04 -31.47 32.82
C ALA A 95 -20.82 -30.63 31.80
N LEU A 96 -20.88 -31.04 30.52
CA LEU A 96 -21.52 -30.26 29.46
C LEU A 96 -22.45 -31.08 28.58
N VAL A 97 -21.97 -32.15 27.94
CA VAL A 97 -22.76 -32.88 26.93
C VAL A 97 -23.99 -33.54 27.55
N GLU A 98 -23.85 -34.24 28.67
CA GLU A 98 -24.97 -34.89 29.38
C GLU A 98 -25.99 -33.86 29.91
N PRO A 99 -25.60 -32.79 30.63
CA PRO A 99 -26.53 -31.74 31.03
C PRO A 99 -27.28 -31.08 29.87
N VAL A 100 -26.58 -30.76 28.77
CA VAL A 100 -27.22 -30.14 27.58
C VAL A 100 -28.25 -31.08 26.96
N LYS A 101 -27.94 -32.39 26.86
CA LYS A 101 -28.87 -33.41 26.39
C LYS A 101 -30.08 -33.54 27.34
N ASN A 102 -29.85 -33.56 28.64
CA ASN A 102 -30.90 -33.67 29.67
C ASN A 102 -31.81 -32.43 29.69
N ALA A 103 -31.29 -31.25 29.33
CA ALA A 103 -32.05 -30.02 29.16
C ALA A 103 -32.91 -29.98 27.88
N GLY A 104 -32.88 -31.04 27.05
CA GLY A 104 -33.64 -31.11 25.80
C GLY A 104 -33.07 -30.27 24.66
N VAL A 105 -31.89 -29.67 24.83
CA VAL A 105 -31.22 -28.89 23.78
C VAL A 105 -30.46 -29.86 22.87
N SER A 106 -30.97 -30.09 21.66
CA SER A 106 -30.29 -30.91 20.66
C SER A 106 -29.64 -30.07 19.57
N LEU A 107 -28.32 -30.22 19.42
CA LEU A 107 -27.56 -29.69 18.30
C LEU A 107 -27.33 -30.73 17.20
N SER A 108 -27.94 -31.92 17.32
CA SER A 108 -27.68 -33.04 16.39
C SER A 108 -28.09 -32.73 14.96
N GLY A 109 -29.12 -31.90 14.76
CA GLY A 109 -29.60 -31.51 13.43
C GLY A 109 -28.64 -30.62 12.62
N LEU A 110 -27.59 -30.08 13.24
CA LEU A 110 -26.58 -29.26 12.55
C LEU A 110 -25.55 -30.10 11.79
N TRP A 111 -25.49 -31.42 12.04
CA TRP A 111 -24.53 -32.33 11.41
C TRP A 111 -25.23 -33.32 10.46
N PRO A 112 -24.68 -33.57 9.25
CA PRO A 112 -25.32 -34.44 8.28
C PRO A 112 -25.05 -35.93 8.57
N HIS A 113 -25.70 -36.47 9.60
CA HIS A 113 -25.53 -37.87 10.05
C HIS A 113 -25.84 -38.92 8.97
N GLN A 114 -26.67 -38.58 7.99
CA GLN A 114 -27.06 -39.43 6.88
C GLN A 114 -26.00 -39.53 5.77
N TRP A 115 -24.95 -38.71 5.80
CA TRP A 115 -23.85 -38.81 4.84
C TRP A 115 -22.98 -40.03 5.12
N SER A 116 -22.26 -40.49 4.09
CA SER A 116 -21.26 -41.55 4.26
C SER A 116 -20.18 -41.13 5.27
N LEU A 117 -19.56 -42.12 5.93
CA LEU A 117 -18.47 -41.90 6.88
C LEU A 117 -17.37 -41.01 6.27
N ALA A 118 -16.95 -41.29 5.04
CA ALA A 118 -15.91 -40.52 4.35
C ALA A 118 -16.30 -39.05 4.16
N SER A 119 -17.54 -38.77 3.74
CA SER A 119 -18.02 -37.40 3.55
C SER A 119 -18.11 -36.63 4.87
N GLN A 120 -18.54 -37.30 5.95
CA GLN A 120 -18.55 -36.71 7.30
C GLN A 120 -17.13 -36.39 7.79
N VAL A 121 -16.17 -37.30 7.58
CA VAL A 121 -14.75 -37.07 7.93
C VAL A 121 -14.15 -35.91 7.14
N ILE A 122 -14.42 -35.82 5.83
CA ILE A 122 -13.96 -34.70 4.99
C ILE A 122 -14.55 -33.37 5.48
N LEU A 123 -15.85 -33.35 5.79
CA LEU A 123 -16.50 -32.16 6.35
C LEU A 123 -15.84 -31.76 7.68
N MET A 124 -15.61 -32.73 8.57
CA MET A 124 -14.95 -32.50 9.85
C MET A 124 -13.53 -31.95 9.65
N LEU A 125 -12.73 -32.52 8.74
CA LEU A 125 -11.40 -32.00 8.40
C LEU A 125 -11.46 -30.53 7.98
N VAL A 126 -12.36 -30.16 7.06
CA VAL A 126 -12.45 -28.78 6.56
C VAL A 126 -12.89 -27.80 7.64
N VAL A 127 -13.89 -28.17 8.45
CA VAL A 127 -14.47 -27.32 9.50
C VAL A 127 -13.52 -27.17 10.69
N VAL A 128 -12.96 -28.27 11.19
CA VAL A 128 -11.96 -28.23 12.29
C VAL A 128 -10.76 -27.42 11.85
N GLU A 129 -10.29 -27.60 10.61
CA GLU A 129 -9.15 -26.84 10.10
C GLU A 129 -9.40 -25.33 10.10
N LEU A 130 -10.63 -24.88 9.83
CA LEU A 130 -10.96 -23.45 9.87
C LEU A 130 -10.76 -22.87 11.27
N PHE A 131 -11.26 -23.57 12.30
CA PHE A 131 -11.10 -23.14 13.70
C PHE A 131 -9.66 -23.22 14.16
N ARG A 132 -8.96 -24.31 13.81
CA ARG A 132 -7.54 -24.51 14.09
C ARG A 132 -6.66 -23.45 13.47
N TYR A 133 -6.89 -23.12 12.19
CA TYR A 133 -6.19 -22.07 11.48
C TYR A 133 -6.26 -20.73 12.24
N TRP A 134 -7.46 -20.35 12.71
CA TRP A 134 -7.63 -19.08 13.43
C TRP A 134 -7.04 -19.11 14.83
N LEU A 135 -7.18 -20.21 15.58
CA LEU A 135 -6.54 -20.36 16.89
C LEU A 135 -5.01 -20.28 16.76
N HIS A 136 -4.46 -21.00 15.78
CA HIS A 136 -3.03 -21.04 15.54
C HIS A 136 -2.50 -19.67 15.10
N ARG A 137 -3.19 -19.01 14.18
CA ARG A 137 -2.85 -17.64 13.79
C ARG A 137 -2.98 -16.66 14.96
N ALA A 138 -3.98 -16.80 15.81
CA ALA A 138 -4.11 -16.00 17.03
C ALA A 138 -2.95 -16.28 18.00
N ALA A 139 -2.50 -17.52 18.11
CA ALA A 139 -1.32 -17.89 18.89
C ALA A 139 -0.03 -17.23 18.41
N HIS A 140 0.06 -16.86 17.12
CA HIS A 140 1.18 -16.10 16.60
C HIS A 140 1.05 -14.58 16.73
N ASN A 141 -0.10 -14.06 17.17
CA ASN A 141 -0.39 -12.62 17.15
C ASN A 141 -1.00 -12.08 18.46
N ILE A 142 -1.33 -12.92 19.43
CA ILE A 142 -1.81 -12.52 20.74
C ILE A 142 -0.73 -12.91 21.76
N PRO A 143 -0.16 -11.96 22.53
CA PRO A 143 0.98 -12.22 23.42
C PRO A 143 0.76 -13.41 24.37
N LEU A 144 -0.41 -13.49 25.00
CA LEU A 144 -0.74 -14.58 25.91
C LEU A 144 -0.77 -15.95 25.22
N LEU A 145 -1.38 -16.02 24.03
CA LEU A 145 -1.44 -17.29 23.28
C LEU A 145 -0.08 -17.65 22.69
N TRP A 146 0.73 -16.65 22.31
CA TRP A 146 2.11 -16.86 21.88
C TRP A 146 2.96 -17.46 22.98
N ARG A 147 2.82 -17.01 24.23
CA ARG A 147 3.57 -17.55 25.37
C ARG A 147 3.34 -19.05 25.55
N LEU A 148 2.09 -19.49 25.37
CA LEU A 148 1.73 -20.92 25.38
C LEU A 148 2.31 -21.66 24.17
N HIS A 149 2.17 -21.06 22.99
CA HIS A 149 2.57 -21.64 21.72
C HIS A 149 4.08 -21.59 21.45
N ALA A 150 4.84 -20.75 22.15
CA ALA A 150 6.29 -20.70 22.10
C ALA A 150 6.91 -22.03 22.54
N VAL A 151 6.22 -22.82 23.39
CA VAL A 151 6.63 -24.19 23.74
C VAL A 151 6.70 -25.06 22.48
N HIS A 152 5.74 -24.93 21.56
CA HIS A 152 5.73 -25.61 20.28
C HIS A 152 6.86 -25.18 19.37
N HIS A 153 7.16 -23.88 19.32
CA HIS A 153 8.28 -23.32 18.55
C HIS A 153 9.65 -23.42 19.23
N SER A 154 9.74 -23.97 20.44
CA SER A 154 11.02 -24.13 21.15
C SER A 154 12.04 -25.10 20.52
N PRO A 155 11.67 -26.13 19.71
CA PRO A 155 12.63 -27.03 19.10
C PRO A 155 13.61 -26.32 18.15
N GLU A 156 14.91 -26.54 18.37
CA GLU A 156 15.99 -26.15 17.45
C GLU A 156 16.25 -27.21 16.35
N LYS A 157 15.57 -28.37 16.46
CA LYS A 157 15.58 -29.48 15.50
C LYS A 157 14.18 -30.06 15.40
N LEU A 158 13.75 -30.38 14.18
CA LEU A 158 12.45 -31.00 13.92
C LEU A 158 12.62 -32.49 13.64
N TYR A 159 11.83 -33.30 14.34
CA TYR A 159 11.67 -34.74 14.15
C TYR A 159 10.30 -35.16 14.70
N TRP A 160 9.73 -36.28 14.23
CA TRP A 160 8.30 -36.55 14.36
C TRP A 160 7.76 -36.52 15.81
N LEU A 161 8.56 -36.95 16.80
CA LEU A 161 8.11 -37.07 18.19
C LEU A 161 7.81 -35.70 18.83
N ASN A 162 8.52 -34.65 18.41
CA ASN A 162 8.34 -33.32 18.97
C ASN A 162 7.07 -32.59 18.47
N VAL A 163 6.28 -33.22 17.58
CA VAL A 163 4.89 -32.82 17.30
C VAL A 163 4.05 -32.68 18.58
N GLY A 164 4.40 -33.44 19.62
CA GLY A 164 3.66 -33.44 20.88
C GLY A 164 3.88 -32.21 21.76
N ARG A 165 4.89 -31.37 21.47
CA ARG A 165 5.27 -30.21 22.31
C ARG A 165 4.22 -29.11 22.23
N PHE A 166 3.29 -29.14 23.17
CA PHE A 166 2.30 -28.09 23.39
C PHE A 166 2.11 -27.89 24.88
N HIS A 167 1.73 -26.67 25.29
CA HIS A 167 1.32 -26.44 26.66
C HIS A 167 -0.06 -27.08 26.92
N PRO A 168 -0.34 -27.66 28.11
CA PRO A 168 -1.65 -28.26 28.41
C PRO A 168 -2.84 -27.32 28.22
N ILE A 169 -2.69 -26.03 28.57
CA ILE A 169 -3.72 -25.01 28.33
C ILE A 169 -3.98 -24.83 26.84
N GLU A 170 -2.92 -24.77 26.02
CA GLU A 170 -3.09 -24.70 24.57
C GLU A 170 -3.80 -25.95 24.03
N LYS A 171 -3.42 -27.14 24.50
CA LYS A 171 -4.10 -28.38 24.12
C LYS A 171 -5.58 -28.39 24.54
N GLY A 172 -5.91 -27.76 25.66
CA GLY A 172 -7.29 -27.51 26.08
C GLY A 172 -8.06 -26.61 25.11
N LEU A 173 -7.49 -25.47 24.74
CA LEU A 173 -8.09 -24.56 23.75
C LEU A 173 -8.30 -25.25 22.40
N GLN A 174 -7.32 -26.05 21.98
CA GLN A 174 -7.41 -26.88 20.80
C GLN A 174 -8.56 -27.90 20.89
N PHE A 175 -8.70 -28.61 22.02
CA PHE A 175 -9.79 -29.56 22.25
C PHE A 175 -11.18 -28.91 22.17
N MET A 176 -11.33 -27.69 22.72
CA MET A 176 -12.57 -26.92 22.68
C MET A 176 -13.04 -26.59 21.26
N LEU A 177 -12.12 -26.53 20.28
CA LEU A 177 -12.44 -26.26 18.88
C LEU A 177 -12.52 -27.53 18.03
N ASP A 178 -11.71 -28.55 18.33
CA ASP A 178 -11.59 -29.75 17.52
C ASP A 178 -12.64 -30.82 17.79
N ALA A 179 -13.02 -30.97 19.07
CA ALA A 179 -13.78 -32.13 19.52
C ALA A 179 -15.09 -31.71 20.17
N LEU A 180 -15.07 -30.70 21.05
CA LEU A 180 -16.24 -30.29 21.84
C LEU A 180 -17.47 -29.96 20.99
N PRO A 181 -17.38 -29.19 19.88
CA PRO A 181 -18.56 -28.87 19.07
C PRO A 181 -19.17 -30.13 18.43
N PHE A 182 -18.32 -31.06 18.00
CA PHE A 182 -18.75 -32.29 17.34
C PHE A 182 -19.34 -33.31 18.31
N LEU A 183 -18.82 -33.36 19.55
CA LEU A 183 -19.43 -34.13 20.64
C LEU A 183 -20.84 -33.59 20.97
N LEU A 184 -21.01 -32.26 21.01
CA LEU A 184 -22.31 -31.62 21.23
C LEU A 184 -23.30 -31.83 20.06
N MET A 185 -22.80 -31.86 18.82
CA MET A 185 -23.59 -32.22 17.63
C MET A 185 -23.86 -33.73 17.51
N GLY A 186 -23.36 -34.55 18.45
CA GLY A 186 -23.58 -36.00 18.46
C GLY A 186 -22.91 -36.73 17.30
N VAL A 187 -21.80 -36.20 16.77
CA VAL A 187 -21.03 -36.85 15.70
C VAL A 187 -20.56 -38.23 16.15
N SER A 188 -20.71 -39.23 15.27
CA SER A 188 -20.34 -40.62 15.55
C SER A 188 -18.87 -40.74 15.98
N GLU A 189 -18.62 -41.59 16.97
CA GLU A 189 -17.28 -41.93 17.44
C GLU A 189 -16.36 -42.47 16.32
N ASN A 190 -16.92 -43.13 15.29
CA ASN A 190 -16.17 -43.60 14.12
C ASN A 190 -15.64 -42.45 13.26
N VAL A 191 -16.41 -41.36 13.11
CA VAL A 191 -15.98 -40.15 12.38
C VAL A 191 -14.82 -39.50 13.14
N ILE A 192 -14.97 -39.33 14.46
CA ILE A 192 -13.96 -38.72 15.32
C ILE A 192 -12.68 -39.56 15.34
N ALA A 193 -12.81 -40.89 15.43
CA ALA A 193 -11.69 -41.82 15.41
C ALA A 193 -10.91 -41.77 14.08
N MET A 194 -11.61 -41.81 12.94
CA MET A 194 -10.96 -41.68 11.63
C MET A 194 -10.30 -40.31 11.45
N TYR A 195 -10.98 -39.22 11.86
CA TYR A 195 -10.37 -37.88 11.88
C TYR A 195 -9.07 -37.87 12.71
N PHE A 196 -9.08 -38.48 13.89
CA PHE A 196 -7.89 -38.58 14.74
C PHE A 196 -6.75 -39.37 14.08
N VAL A 197 -7.04 -40.49 13.39
CA VAL A 197 -6.03 -41.25 12.63
C VAL A 197 -5.36 -40.35 11.59
N LEU A 198 -6.14 -39.63 10.79
CA LEU A 198 -5.62 -38.71 9.77
C LEU A 198 -4.81 -37.56 10.39
N TYR A 199 -5.34 -36.95 11.46
CA TYR A 199 -4.71 -35.87 12.22
C TYR A 199 -3.35 -36.27 12.79
N ALA A 200 -3.29 -37.40 13.49
CA ALA A 200 -2.07 -37.84 14.17
C ALA A 200 -0.96 -38.16 13.16
N ILE A 201 -1.31 -38.88 12.09
CA ILE A 201 -0.33 -39.29 11.07
C ILE A 201 0.18 -38.08 10.28
N ASN A 202 -0.71 -37.15 9.90
CA ASN A 202 -0.23 -35.92 9.25
C ASN A 202 0.69 -35.13 10.15
N GLY A 203 0.37 -35.00 11.45
CA GLY A 203 1.21 -34.36 12.44
C GLY A 203 2.61 -35.00 12.55
N PHE A 204 2.70 -36.33 12.55
CA PHE A 204 4.00 -37.03 12.53
C PHE A 204 4.83 -36.64 11.31
N PHE A 205 4.20 -36.61 10.13
CA PHE A 205 4.90 -36.20 8.91
C PHE A 205 5.29 -34.73 8.92
N GLN A 206 4.44 -33.81 9.39
CA GLN A 206 4.73 -32.38 9.43
C GLN A 206 5.98 -32.03 10.22
N HIS A 207 6.19 -32.66 11.38
CA HIS A 207 7.38 -32.47 12.19
C HIS A 207 8.55 -33.36 11.77
N SER A 208 8.33 -34.32 10.87
CA SER A 208 9.35 -35.32 10.56
C SER A 208 10.61 -34.71 9.93
N ASN A 209 11.75 -35.27 10.34
CA ASN A 209 13.04 -35.07 9.71
C ASN A 209 13.18 -35.94 8.45
N ILE A 210 12.11 -36.18 7.69
CA ILE A 210 12.19 -37.01 6.47
C ILE A 210 12.39 -36.11 5.25
N LYS A 211 13.27 -36.53 4.33
CA LYS A 211 13.38 -35.91 3.01
C LYS A 211 12.13 -36.22 2.18
N LEU A 212 11.11 -35.36 2.27
CA LEU A 212 9.83 -35.48 1.58
C LEU A 212 9.72 -34.48 0.42
N ARG A 213 8.85 -34.81 -0.55
CA ARG A 213 8.44 -33.92 -1.65
C ARG A 213 6.94 -34.05 -1.85
N PHE A 214 6.20 -33.02 -1.44
CA PHE A 214 4.74 -32.99 -1.58
C PHE A 214 4.31 -32.43 -2.93
N GLY A 215 5.12 -31.56 -3.54
CA GLY A 215 4.82 -30.96 -4.85
C GLY A 215 3.47 -30.24 -4.84
N TRP A 216 2.52 -30.71 -5.65
CA TRP A 216 1.18 -30.12 -5.71
C TRP A 216 0.35 -30.34 -4.44
N LEU A 217 0.68 -31.36 -3.62
CA LEU A 217 0.00 -31.58 -2.34
C LEU A 217 0.24 -30.43 -1.35
N ASN A 218 1.28 -29.60 -1.53
CA ASN A 218 1.50 -28.38 -0.75
C ASN A 218 0.41 -27.30 -0.94
N TYR A 219 -0.57 -27.53 -1.81
CA TYR A 219 -1.75 -26.67 -1.96
C TYR A 219 -3.01 -27.25 -1.32
N LEU A 220 -2.94 -28.47 -0.78
CA LEU A 220 -4.07 -29.15 -0.14
C LEU A 220 -3.73 -29.55 1.30
N ILE A 221 -2.58 -30.19 1.49
CA ILE A 221 -2.11 -30.72 2.78
C ILE A 221 -1.08 -29.78 3.39
N SER A 222 -1.17 -29.58 4.70
CA SER A 222 -0.10 -28.93 5.46
C SER A 222 1.03 -29.93 5.67
N SER A 223 2.13 -29.71 4.96
CA SER A 223 3.23 -30.65 4.81
C SER A 223 4.43 -30.32 5.70
N ALA A 224 5.39 -31.25 5.75
CA ALA A 224 6.69 -31.00 6.37
C ALA A 224 7.47 -29.86 5.69
N GLU A 225 7.34 -29.71 4.37
CA GLU A 225 8.02 -28.64 3.62
C GLU A 225 7.53 -27.26 4.05
N LEU A 226 6.22 -27.13 4.28
CA LEU A 226 5.58 -25.89 4.73
C LEU A 226 5.81 -25.63 6.22
N HIS A 227 5.68 -26.67 7.04
CA HIS A 227 5.74 -26.54 8.49
C HIS A 227 7.16 -26.21 8.99
N ARG A 228 8.21 -26.62 8.28
CA ARG A 228 9.58 -26.17 8.61
C ARG A 228 9.75 -24.66 8.48
N TRP A 229 9.14 -24.02 7.48
CA TRP A 229 9.14 -22.55 7.34
C TRP A 229 8.34 -21.88 8.45
N HIS A 230 7.25 -22.50 8.88
CA HIS A 230 6.48 -22.05 10.03
C HIS A 230 7.32 -22.05 11.32
N HIS A 231 8.24 -23.00 11.48
CA HIS A 231 9.21 -23.04 12.59
C HIS A 231 10.45 -22.17 12.40
N SER A 232 10.54 -21.39 11.31
CA SER A 232 11.66 -20.47 11.09
C SER A 232 11.85 -19.56 12.29
N ARG A 233 13.12 -19.30 12.65
CA ARG A 233 13.42 -18.32 13.70
C ARG A 233 13.04 -16.89 13.27
N THR A 234 12.99 -16.63 11.97
CA THR A 234 12.56 -15.35 11.42
C THR A 234 11.05 -15.21 11.57
N VAL A 235 10.61 -14.24 12.38
CA VAL A 235 9.19 -14.06 12.74
C VAL A 235 8.29 -13.84 11.52
N GLU A 236 8.76 -13.14 10.48
CA GLU A 236 7.98 -12.94 9.26
C GLU A 236 7.75 -14.23 8.47
N GLU A 237 8.69 -15.17 8.54
CA GLU A 237 8.58 -16.49 7.92
C GLU A 237 7.74 -17.43 8.79
N SER A 238 7.93 -17.38 10.11
CA SER A 238 7.18 -18.23 11.05
C SER A 238 5.69 -17.91 11.09
N ASN A 239 5.33 -16.63 10.86
CA ASN A 239 3.95 -16.17 10.78
C ASN A 239 3.25 -16.55 9.45
N THR A 240 3.48 -17.77 8.97
CA THR A 240 2.94 -18.36 7.75
C THR A 240 2.59 -19.84 7.97
N ASN A 241 1.83 -20.46 7.06
CA ASN A 241 1.51 -21.89 7.07
C ASN A 241 0.88 -22.42 8.37
N TYR A 242 -0.19 -21.78 8.84
CA TYR A 242 -0.88 -22.13 10.10
C TYR A 242 -1.73 -23.41 10.04
N GLY A 243 -2.02 -23.93 8.84
CA GLY A 243 -2.78 -25.16 8.68
C GLY A 243 -2.11 -26.36 9.37
N ASN A 244 -2.92 -27.20 10.00
CA ASN A 244 -2.51 -28.40 10.73
C ASN A 244 -2.68 -29.67 9.88
N ASN A 245 -3.82 -29.89 9.22
CA ASN A 245 -3.99 -30.97 8.23
C ASN A 245 -4.10 -30.43 6.82
N LEU A 246 -4.97 -29.44 6.62
CA LEU A 246 -5.17 -28.81 5.33
C LEU A 246 -4.56 -27.40 5.31
N ILE A 247 -3.93 -27.04 4.18
CA ILE A 247 -3.31 -25.72 4.00
C ILE A 247 -4.23 -24.71 3.27
N ILE A 248 -5.46 -25.12 2.98
CA ILE A 248 -6.41 -24.36 2.16
C ILE A 248 -6.72 -22.98 2.75
N TRP A 249 -6.77 -22.85 4.08
CA TRP A 249 -7.09 -21.59 4.74
C TRP A 249 -5.92 -20.60 4.68
N ASP A 250 -4.68 -21.09 4.73
CA ASP A 250 -3.49 -20.27 4.46
C ASP A 250 -3.48 -19.72 3.04
N LEU A 251 -3.97 -20.50 2.07
CA LEU A 251 -4.19 -19.97 0.74
C LEU A 251 -5.26 -18.88 0.83
N VAL A 252 -6.49 -19.20 1.26
CA VAL A 252 -7.62 -18.25 1.33
C VAL A 252 -7.24 -16.92 1.97
N PHE A 253 -6.59 -16.95 3.12
CA PHE A 253 -6.25 -15.75 3.91
C PHE A 253 -4.83 -15.23 3.67
N GLY A 254 -4.07 -15.88 2.78
CA GLY A 254 -2.78 -15.41 2.29
C GLY A 254 -1.63 -15.49 3.29
N SER A 255 -1.60 -16.55 4.10
CA SER A 255 -0.46 -16.91 4.94
C SER A 255 0.31 -18.10 4.38
N TRP A 256 -0.01 -18.61 3.19
CA TRP A 256 0.79 -19.65 2.54
C TRP A 256 2.16 -19.12 2.10
N PHE A 257 3.22 -19.86 2.43
CA PHE A 257 4.60 -19.48 2.15
C PHE A 257 5.49 -20.70 1.85
N LEU A 258 6.07 -20.75 0.66
CA LEU A 258 7.06 -21.75 0.26
C LEU A 258 8.00 -21.13 -0.78
N PRO A 259 9.13 -20.53 -0.35
CA PRO A 259 10.10 -19.97 -1.28
C PRO A 259 10.77 -21.09 -2.10
N LYS A 260 11.12 -20.78 -3.36
CA LYS A 260 11.70 -21.75 -4.31
C LYS A 260 13.22 -21.63 -4.44
N ASP A 261 13.76 -20.52 -3.97
CA ASP A 261 15.13 -20.04 -4.15
C ASP A 261 16.03 -20.31 -2.95
N ARG A 262 15.48 -20.81 -1.84
CA ARG A 262 16.21 -21.08 -0.60
C ARG A 262 15.60 -22.20 0.22
N THR A 263 16.41 -22.76 1.12
CA THR A 263 16.02 -23.77 2.11
C THR A 263 16.01 -23.17 3.51
N ILE A 264 15.25 -23.80 4.42
CA ILE A 264 15.18 -23.36 5.81
C ILE A 264 16.26 -24.04 6.65
N ASP A 265 17.14 -23.23 7.23
CA ASP A 265 18.28 -23.70 8.02
C ASP A 265 18.20 -23.41 9.51
N ASP A 266 17.58 -22.30 9.89
CA ASP A 266 17.53 -21.83 11.27
C ASP A 266 16.10 -21.82 11.81
N ILE A 267 15.84 -22.66 12.79
CA ILE A 267 14.51 -22.86 13.40
C ILE A 267 14.55 -22.67 14.91
N GLY A 268 13.38 -22.51 15.50
CA GLY A 268 13.21 -22.34 16.94
C GLY A 268 12.89 -20.89 17.31
N LEU A 269 12.98 -20.59 18.61
CA LEU A 269 12.74 -19.23 19.11
C LEU A 269 13.95 -18.31 18.87
N VAL A 270 13.68 -16.99 18.83
CA VAL A 270 14.72 -15.95 18.79
C VAL A 270 15.57 -16.00 20.06
N ASN A 271 14.93 -16.17 21.22
CA ASN A 271 15.61 -16.35 22.50
C ASN A 271 16.25 -17.76 22.61
N ARG A 272 17.58 -17.82 22.47
CA ARG A 272 18.35 -19.07 22.61
C ARG A 272 18.45 -19.59 24.04
N GLY A 273 18.12 -18.76 25.04
CA GLY A 273 18.07 -19.14 26.44
C GLY A 273 16.77 -19.83 26.86
N TYR A 274 15.85 -20.10 25.93
CA TYR A 274 14.55 -20.69 26.27
C TYR A 274 14.71 -22.08 26.93
N PRO A 275 14.04 -22.36 28.07
CA PRO A 275 14.18 -23.63 28.77
C PRO A 275 13.83 -24.86 27.92
N LYS A 276 14.60 -25.94 28.07
CA LYS A 276 14.47 -27.16 27.25
C LYS A 276 13.77 -28.33 27.95
N SER A 277 13.66 -28.31 29.28
CA SER A 277 13.02 -29.40 30.04
C SER A 277 11.52 -29.22 30.18
N PHE A 278 10.77 -30.33 30.16
CA PHE A 278 9.32 -30.39 30.30
C PHE A 278 8.79 -29.52 31.46
N LEU A 279 9.28 -29.71 32.68
CA LEU A 279 8.79 -28.97 33.86
C LEU A 279 9.02 -27.47 33.75
N ALA A 280 10.20 -27.04 33.29
CA ALA A 280 10.48 -25.63 33.08
C ALA A 280 9.55 -25.02 32.03
N GLN A 281 9.28 -25.73 30.93
CA GLN A 281 8.38 -25.28 29.86
C GLN A 281 6.90 -25.21 30.26
N MET A 282 6.51 -25.82 31.40
CA MET A 282 5.17 -25.61 31.98
C MET A 282 5.06 -24.25 32.69
N GLY A 283 6.18 -23.72 33.22
CA GLY A 283 6.22 -22.43 33.91
C GLY A 283 6.53 -21.25 32.98
N THR A 284 7.23 -21.48 31.86
CA THR A 284 7.68 -20.40 30.95
C THR A 284 6.56 -19.51 30.40
N PRO A 285 5.34 -19.99 30.10
CA PRO A 285 4.30 -19.10 29.60
C PRO A 285 3.84 -18.04 30.59
N PHE A 286 4.26 -18.14 31.86
CA PHE A 286 3.92 -17.21 32.94
C PHE A 286 5.07 -16.26 33.32
N VAL A 287 6.21 -16.36 32.62
CA VAL A 287 7.34 -15.41 32.73
C VAL A 287 7.37 -14.51 31.48
N GLU A 288 7.37 -13.18 31.64
CA GLU A 288 7.20 -12.24 30.51
C GLU A 288 8.42 -12.15 29.60
N GLU A 289 9.59 -11.90 30.18
CA GLU A 289 10.86 -11.59 29.47
C GLU A 289 11.40 -12.75 28.60
N ILE A 290 10.94 -13.98 28.80
CA ILE A 290 11.50 -15.17 28.13
C ILE A 290 10.96 -15.34 26.70
N THR A 291 9.84 -14.69 26.37
CA THR A 291 9.08 -14.94 25.12
C THR A 291 9.09 -13.79 24.12
N ASP A 292 9.87 -12.75 24.39
CA ASP A 292 9.87 -11.51 23.62
C ASP A 292 10.17 -11.74 22.14
N ARG A 293 9.35 -11.11 21.29
CA ARG A 293 9.53 -11.04 19.84
C ARG A 293 10.08 -9.66 19.49
N GLU A 294 11.05 -9.61 18.58
CA GLU A 294 11.60 -8.36 18.04
C GLU A 294 10.56 -7.54 17.24
N VAL A 295 9.47 -8.16 16.79
CA VAL A 295 8.44 -7.53 15.95
C VAL A 295 7.12 -7.38 16.72
N PRO A 296 6.50 -6.18 16.73
CA PRO A 296 5.19 -5.98 17.36
C PRO A 296 4.13 -6.91 16.77
N MET A 297 3.36 -7.56 17.64
CA MET A 297 2.27 -8.43 17.19
C MET A 297 1.12 -7.63 16.57
N MET A 298 0.47 -8.20 15.56
CA MET A 298 -0.71 -7.58 14.94
C MET A 298 -1.94 -7.72 15.85
N SER A 299 -2.67 -6.63 16.05
CA SER A 299 -4.02 -6.67 16.63
C SER A 299 -4.97 -7.52 15.77
N ALA A 300 -6.03 -8.06 16.39
CA ALA A 300 -7.08 -8.79 15.68
C ALA A 300 -7.65 -8.02 14.47
N LYS A 301 -7.76 -6.70 14.61
CA LYS A 301 -8.19 -5.79 13.54
C LYS A 301 -7.20 -5.77 12.36
N GLN A 302 -5.90 -5.67 12.61
CA GLN A 302 -4.88 -5.70 11.56
C GLN A 302 -4.86 -7.05 10.85
N ILE A 303 -5.04 -8.16 11.59
CA ILE A 303 -5.17 -9.50 11.02
C ILE A 303 -6.39 -9.57 10.08
N ALA A 304 -7.54 -9.04 10.51
CA ALA A 304 -8.76 -9.00 9.70
C ALA A 304 -8.56 -8.17 8.43
N ILE A 305 -7.94 -6.98 8.52
CA ILE A 305 -7.64 -6.12 7.37
C ILE A 305 -6.68 -6.84 6.40
N LYS A 306 -5.58 -7.43 6.88
CA LYS A 306 -4.62 -8.16 6.04
C LYS A 306 -5.28 -9.35 5.34
N SER A 307 -6.18 -10.05 6.03
CA SER A 307 -6.94 -11.17 5.47
C SER A 307 -7.92 -10.70 4.40
N LEU A 308 -8.64 -9.60 4.67
CA LEU A 308 -9.53 -8.97 3.71
C LEU A 308 -8.77 -8.48 2.48
N LEU A 309 -7.62 -7.84 2.64
CA LEU A 309 -6.75 -7.43 1.54
C LEU A 309 -6.27 -8.64 0.74
N SER A 310 -5.92 -9.76 1.38
CA SER A 310 -5.59 -11.00 0.67
C SER A 310 -6.74 -11.52 -0.20
N ILE A 311 -7.97 -11.42 0.28
CA ILE A 311 -9.16 -11.79 -0.48
C ILE A 311 -9.41 -10.80 -1.62
N ILE A 312 -9.42 -9.49 -1.33
CA ILE A 312 -9.62 -8.43 -2.33
C ILE A 312 -8.58 -8.55 -3.45
N THR A 313 -7.31 -8.72 -3.12
CA THR A 313 -6.22 -8.84 -4.12
C THR A 313 -6.38 -10.06 -5.04
N ARG A 314 -6.97 -11.16 -4.56
CA ARG A 314 -7.33 -12.31 -5.41
C ARG A 314 -8.44 -11.96 -6.40
N PHE A 315 -9.46 -11.22 -5.97
CA PHE A 315 -10.52 -10.74 -6.85
C PHE A 315 -10.00 -9.69 -7.84
N THR A 316 -9.23 -8.69 -7.38
CA THR A 316 -8.59 -7.67 -8.23
C THR A 316 -7.74 -8.30 -9.32
N ARG A 317 -7.02 -9.40 -9.02
CA ARG A 317 -6.27 -10.17 -10.02
C ARG A 317 -7.16 -10.58 -11.19
N ASN A 318 -8.33 -11.16 -10.88
CA ASN A 318 -9.25 -11.73 -11.86
C ASN A 318 -10.12 -10.67 -12.56
N LEU A 319 -10.65 -9.71 -11.80
CA LEU A 319 -11.64 -8.76 -12.29
C LEU A 319 -11.04 -7.50 -12.91
N SER A 320 -9.80 -7.13 -12.56
CA SER A 320 -9.21 -5.85 -12.99
C SER A 320 -7.85 -6.04 -13.66
N TRP A 321 -6.96 -6.86 -13.09
CA TRP A 321 -5.60 -7.03 -13.61
C TRP A 321 -5.56 -7.81 -14.92
N TRP A 322 -6.25 -8.97 -15.01
CA TRP A 322 -6.29 -9.73 -16.25
C TRP A 322 -6.91 -8.94 -17.42
N PRO A 323 -8.04 -8.23 -17.26
CA PRO A 323 -8.55 -7.33 -18.30
C PRO A 323 -7.55 -6.26 -18.74
N LEU A 324 -6.90 -5.56 -17.79
CA LEU A 324 -5.88 -4.55 -18.11
C LEU A 324 -4.69 -5.18 -18.86
N ARG A 325 -4.18 -6.31 -18.37
CA ARG A 325 -3.08 -7.05 -19.00
C ARG A 325 -3.43 -7.48 -20.42
N ASN A 326 -4.66 -7.95 -20.65
CA ASN A 326 -5.12 -8.37 -21.97
C ASN A 326 -5.30 -7.17 -22.91
N ALA A 327 -5.80 -6.04 -22.42
CA ALA A 327 -5.83 -4.79 -23.17
C ALA A 327 -4.41 -4.36 -23.60
N CYS A 328 -3.38 -4.62 -22.77
CA CYS A 328 -2.00 -4.30 -23.11
C CYS A 328 -1.39 -5.15 -24.25
N LEU A 329 -2.03 -6.28 -24.61
CA LEU A 329 -1.62 -7.08 -25.77
C LEU A 329 -2.13 -6.48 -27.10
N ILE A 330 -3.20 -5.68 -27.05
CA ILE A 330 -3.90 -5.09 -28.20
C ILE A 330 -4.28 -3.61 -27.94
N PRO A 331 -3.31 -2.73 -27.64
CA PRO A 331 -3.57 -1.36 -27.19
C PRO A 331 -4.41 -0.53 -28.16
N ARG A 332 -4.18 -0.64 -29.48
CA ARG A 332 -4.93 0.09 -30.51
C ARG A 332 -6.43 -0.20 -30.41
N GLN A 333 -6.80 -1.49 -30.40
CA GLN A 333 -8.19 -1.91 -30.29
C GLN A 333 -8.80 -1.54 -28.94
N ALA A 334 -8.06 -1.71 -27.84
CA ALA A 334 -8.52 -1.36 -26.50
C ALA A 334 -8.82 0.15 -26.37
N GLN A 335 -7.99 1.00 -26.96
CA GLN A 335 -8.18 2.45 -26.98
C GLN A 335 -9.36 2.88 -27.85
N GLN A 336 -9.52 2.28 -29.03
CA GLN A 336 -10.70 2.54 -29.86
C GLN A 336 -12.00 2.17 -29.15
N LEU A 337 -12.06 0.99 -28.51
CA LEU A 337 -13.24 0.58 -27.72
C LEU A 337 -13.49 1.53 -26.54
N THR A 338 -12.43 1.99 -25.87
CA THR A 338 -12.54 2.92 -24.75
C THR A 338 -13.09 4.27 -25.20
N LEU A 339 -12.59 4.83 -26.31
CA LEU A 339 -13.11 6.05 -26.93
C LEU A 339 -14.60 5.90 -27.26
N LEU A 340 -14.97 4.88 -28.04
CA LEU A 340 -16.36 4.66 -28.44
C LEU A 340 -17.29 4.48 -27.23
N ARG A 341 -16.83 3.84 -26.16
CA ARG A 341 -17.59 3.72 -24.90
C ARG A 341 -17.82 5.07 -24.24
N ILE A 342 -16.82 5.95 -24.22
CA ILE A 342 -16.95 7.32 -23.67
C ILE A 342 -17.96 8.11 -24.49
N LEU A 343 -17.81 8.13 -25.82
CA LEU A 343 -18.71 8.85 -26.74
C LEU A 343 -20.14 8.34 -26.63
N PHE A 344 -20.33 7.02 -26.59
CA PHE A 344 -21.65 6.42 -26.43
C PHE A 344 -22.32 6.84 -25.12
N LYS A 345 -21.59 6.84 -24.00
CA LYS A 345 -22.13 7.26 -22.70
C LYS A 345 -22.57 8.73 -22.71
N ASN A 346 -21.78 9.60 -23.35
CA ASN A 346 -22.04 11.04 -23.38
C ASN A 346 -22.83 11.51 -24.62
N ARG A 347 -23.38 10.59 -25.42
CA ARG A 347 -24.08 10.89 -26.70
C ARG A 347 -25.31 11.81 -26.60
N LYS A 348 -25.85 11.99 -25.39
CA LYS A 348 -27.03 12.83 -25.11
C LYS A 348 -26.67 14.23 -24.61
N THR A 349 -25.39 14.56 -24.59
CA THR A 349 -24.92 15.86 -24.11
C THR A 349 -25.05 16.93 -25.17
N LYS A 350 -25.16 18.20 -24.76
CA LYS A 350 -25.09 19.35 -25.66
C LYS A 350 -23.79 19.33 -26.48
N TYR A 351 -22.66 19.11 -25.81
CA TYR A 351 -21.34 18.98 -26.44
C TYR A 351 -21.33 17.88 -27.51
N ALA A 352 -21.88 16.70 -27.21
CA ALA A 352 -21.95 15.61 -28.17
C ALA A 352 -22.83 15.91 -29.40
N THR A 353 -23.86 16.74 -29.23
CA THR A 353 -24.72 17.17 -30.33
C THR A 353 -23.99 18.15 -31.24
N GLU A 354 -23.32 19.15 -30.67
CA GLU A 354 -22.58 20.19 -31.38
C GLU A 354 -21.46 19.60 -32.25
N PHE A 355 -20.64 18.71 -31.67
CA PHE A 355 -19.55 18.03 -32.38
C PHE A 355 -20.00 16.76 -33.13
N LYS A 356 -21.31 16.49 -33.20
CA LYS A 356 -21.90 15.31 -33.85
C LYS A 356 -21.24 13.99 -33.42
N LEU A 357 -20.96 13.82 -32.12
CA LEU A 357 -20.19 12.67 -31.62
C LEU A 357 -20.92 11.33 -31.73
N LYS A 358 -22.24 11.34 -31.96
CA LYS A 358 -23.05 10.13 -32.13
C LYS A 358 -22.68 9.33 -33.37
N ASP A 359 -22.19 9.99 -34.42
CA ASP A 359 -21.85 9.35 -35.71
C ASP A 359 -20.34 9.09 -35.86
N VAL A 360 -19.61 9.07 -34.74
CA VAL A 360 -18.18 8.76 -34.71
C VAL A 360 -18.00 7.26 -34.46
N HIS A 361 -17.35 6.58 -35.40
CA HIS A 361 -17.09 5.14 -35.36
C HIS A 361 -15.59 4.80 -35.34
N SER A 362 -14.72 5.79 -35.55
CA SER A 362 -13.26 5.62 -35.53
C SER A 362 -12.53 6.77 -34.85
N VAL A 363 -11.29 6.53 -34.43
CA VAL A 363 -10.39 7.55 -33.89
C VAL A 363 -10.15 8.67 -34.92
N ASN A 364 -10.04 8.35 -36.19
CA ASN A 364 -9.82 9.34 -37.25
C ASN A 364 -11.03 10.26 -37.45
N GLU A 365 -12.25 9.72 -37.37
CA GLU A 365 -13.47 10.55 -37.40
C GLU A 365 -13.56 11.45 -36.17
N PHE A 366 -13.20 10.93 -34.99
CA PHE A 366 -13.16 11.72 -33.76
C PHE A 366 -12.20 12.92 -33.89
N ARG A 367 -10.97 12.67 -34.38
CA ARG A 367 -9.94 13.70 -34.62
C ARG A 367 -10.36 14.78 -35.60
N LYS A 368 -11.16 14.43 -36.62
CA LYS A 368 -11.68 15.38 -37.61
C LYS A 368 -12.80 16.27 -37.06
N ARG A 369 -13.57 15.78 -36.09
CA ARG A 369 -14.71 16.51 -35.53
C ARG A 369 -14.31 17.36 -34.32
N VAL A 370 -13.49 16.82 -33.44
CA VAL A 370 -13.13 17.47 -32.17
C VAL A 370 -11.71 18.03 -32.28
N PRO A 371 -11.49 19.34 -32.08
CA PRO A 371 -10.15 19.92 -32.03
C PRO A 371 -9.44 19.54 -30.72
N ILE A 372 -8.10 19.69 -30.71
CA ILE A 372 -7.35 19.68 -29.45
C ILE A 372 -7.77 20.93 -28.67
N GLN A 373 -8.12 20.76 -27.39
CA GLN A 373 -8.71 21.82 -26.57
C GLN A 373 -7.95 22.01 -25.26
N GLU A 374 -7.97 23.22 -24.75
CA GLU A 374 -7.52 23.56 -23.40
C GLU A 374 -8.72 23.66 -22.44
N TYR A 375 -8.46 24.04 -21.19
CA TYR A 375 -9.54 24.16 -20.20
C TYR A 375 -10.52 25.28 -20.58
N ASP A 376 -10.02 26.38 -21.11
CA ASP A 376 -10.84 27.56 -21.43
C ASP A 376 -11.86 27.29 -22.55
N ASP A 377 -11.56 26.36 -23.45
CA ASP A 377 -12.51 25.90 -24.49
C ASP A 377 -13.66 25.08 -23.88
N LEU A 378 -13.38 24.32 -22.81
CA LEU A 378 -14.36 23.45 -22.15
C LEU A 378 -15.10 24.13 -21.00
N ALA A 379 -14.52 25.19 -20.43
CA ALA A 379 -15.06 25.91 -19.27
C ALA A 379 -16.50 26.40 -19.45
N PRO A 380 -16.93 26.94 -20.61
CA PRO A 380 -18.32 27.34 -20.83
C PRO A 380 -19.32 26.19 -20.64
N TYR A 381 -19.01 25.00 -21.19
CA TYR A 381 -19.86 23.82 -21.06
C TYR A 381 -19.92 23.30 -19.62
N ILE A 382 -18.80 23.38 -18.90
CA ILE A 382 -18.72 22.97 -17.49
C ILE A 382 -19.54 23.92 -16.62
N ARG A 383 -19.41 25.24 -16.81
CA ARG A 383 -20.19 26.25 -16.07
C ARG A 383 -21.68 26.11 -16.34
N GLU A 384 -22.07 25.97 -17.61
CA GLU A 384 -23.47 25.74 -17.98
C GLU A 384 -24.02 24.46 -17.32
N GLN A 385 -23.21 23.39 -17.22
CA GLN A 385 -23.63 22.19 -16.50
C GLN A 385 -23.81 22.41 -15.00
N ILE A 386 -22.91 23.18 -14.37
CA ILE A 386 -23.01 23.53 -12.94
C ILE A 386 -24.29 24.34 -12.70
N GLU A 387 -24.55 25.36 -13.51
CA GLU A 387 -25.69 26.28 -13.34
C GLU A 387 -27.03 25.61 -13.65
N SER A 388 -27.11 24.90 -14.78
CA SER A 388 -28.39 24.34 -15.25
C SER A 388 -28.72 22.95 -14.69
N ASN A 389 -27.72 22.23 -14.16
CA ASN A 389 -27.80 20.79 -13.89
C ASN A 389 -28.27 19.94 -15.10
N ALA A 390 -28.18 20.46 -16.33
CA ALA A 390 -28.51 19.71 -17.54
C ALA A 390 -27.31 18.90 -18.05
N PRO A 391 -27.49 17.82 -18.84
CA PRO A 391 -26.37 17.07 -19.41
C PRO A 391 -25.69 17.87 -20.54
N VAL A 392 -24.73 18.73 -20.19
CA VAL A 392 -24.06 19.62 -21.15
C VAL A 392 -22.75 19.04 -21.66
N ILE A 393 -21.84 18.63 -20.75
CA ILE A 393 -20.53 18.05 -21.08
C ILE A 393 -20.43 16.57 -20.67
N THR A 394 -21.10 16.18 -19.58
CA THR A 394 -21.30 14.77 -19.19
C THR A 394 -22.78 14.42 -19.12
N ALA A 395 -23.13 13.20 -19.56
CA ALA A 395 -24.51 12.72 -19.45
C ALA A 395 -24.86 12.30 -18.01
N GLU A 396 -23.84 11.83 -17.27
CA GLU A 396 -23.98 11.51 -15.86
C GLU A 396 -23.78 12.77 -15.02
N GLN A 397 -24.69 13.02 -14.08
CA GLN A 397 -24.59 14.14 -13.15
C GLN A 397 -23.33 14.01 -12.27
N PRO A 398 -22.49 15.06 -12.20
CA PRO A 398 -21.36 15.09 -11.29
C PRO A 398 -21.82 14.99 -9.83
N LEU A 399 -21.04 14.28 -9.01
CA LEU A 399 -21.23 14.22 -7.56
C LEU A 399 -20.44 15.29 -6.82
N PHE A 400 -19.43 15.82 -7.51
CA PHE A 400 -18.36 16.65 -6.97
C PHE A 400 -17.60 17.26 -8.15
N TYR A 401 -16.97 18.42 -7.93
CA TYR A 401 -16.03 19.01 -8.88
C TYR A 401 -14.63 19.09 -8.26
N ALA A 402 -13.64 18.53 -8.94
CA ALA A 402 -12.26 18.70 -8.53
C ALA A 402 -11.78 20.11 -8.89
N VAL A 403 -11.15 20.81 -7.96
CA VAL A 403 -10.65 22.19 -8.16
C VAL A 403 -9.13 22.22 -8.32
N THR A 404 -8.62 23.05 -9.23
CA THR A 404 -7.17 23.32 -9.39
C THR A 404 -6.90 24.77 -9.82
N SER A 405 -5.66 25.25 -9.68
CA SER A 405 -5.23 26.55 -10.18
C SER A 405 -5.22 26.58 -11.72
N GLY A 406 -5.83 27.62 -12.31
CA GLY A 406 -5.81 27.88 -13.75
C GLY A 406 -4.64 28.77 -14.18
N THR A 407 -4.39 28.80 -15.50
CA THR A 407 -3.32 29.57 -16.17
C THR A 407 -3.44 31.08 -15.94
N THR A 408 -4.67 31.58 -15.81
CA THR A 408 -5.01 33.01 -15.65
C THR A 408 -5.40 33.38 -14.21
N GLY A 409 -5.27 32.45 -13.25
CA GLY A 409 -5.71 32.61 -11.85
C GLY A 409 -7.17 32.24 -11.58
N SER A 410 -7.99 32.00 -12.61
CA SER A 410 -9.34 31.43 -12.43
C SER A 410 -9.26 29.93 -12.11
N PRO A 411 -9.99 29.42 -11.09
CA PRO A 411 -9.96 27.99 -10.77
C PRO A 411 -10.53 27.13 -11.91
N LYS A 412 -9.91 25.97 -12.15
CA LYS A 412 -10.48 24.93 -13.01
C LYS A 412 -11.40 24.04 -12.19
N TYR A 413 -12.59 23.75 -12.70
CA TYR A 413 -13.57 22.85 -12.11
C TYR A 413 -13.72 21.62 -13.01
N LEU A 414 -13.35 20.46 -12.50
CA LEU A 414 -13.32 19.22 -13.28
C LEU A 414 -14.42 18.26 -12.78
N PRO A 415 -15.37 17.85 -13.64
CA PRO A 415 -16.49 17.01 -13.20
C PRO A 415 -16.04 15.66 -12.66
N VAL A 416 -16.54 15.25 -11.49
CA VAL A 416 -16.35 13.90 -10.94
C VAL A 416 -17.70 13.16 -10.88
N THR A 417 -17.91 12.28 -11.85
CA THR A 417 -19.12 11.43 -11.98
C THR A 417 -18.95 10.09 -11.24
N LYS A 418 -20.03 9.32 -10.98
CA LYS A 418 -19.90 7.98 -10.35
C LYS A 418 -19.06 7.05 -11.22
N SER A 419 -19.18 7.15 -12.55
CA SER A 419 -18.32 6.40 -13.47
C SER A 419 -16.82 6.72 -13.28
N SER A 420 -16.46 8.00 -13.22
CA SER A 420 -15.05 8.40 -13.02
C SER A 420 -14.51 7.98 -11.65
N LEU A 421 -15.33 8.09 -10.60
CA LEU A 421 -14.97 7.65 -9.25
C LEU A 421 -14.77 6.13 -9.18
N LYS A 422 -15.58 5.36 -9.91
CA LYS A 422 -15.41 3.90 -10.03
C LYS A 422 -14.08 3.56 -10.70
N GLN A 423 -13.72 4.23 -11.79
CA GLN A 423 -12.43 4.04 -12.48
C GLN A 423 -11.26 4.38 -11.55
N TYR A 424 -11.36 5.49 -10.81
CA TYR A 424 -10.36 5.87 -9.82
C TYR A 424 -10.17 4.79 -8.73
N LYS A 425 -11.28 4.23 -8.22
CA LYS A 425 -11.25 3.13 -7.23
C LYS A 425 -10.64 1.84 -7.81
N GLU A 426 -10.99 1.47 -9.04
CA GLU A 426 -10.41 0.32 -9.74
C GLU A 426 -8.89 0.48 -9.92
N ALA A 427 -8.44 1.67 -10.34
CA ALA A 427 -7.03 2.01 -10.46
C ALA A 427 -6.30 1.94 -9.12
N GLN A 428 -6.88 2.50 -8.06
CA GLN A 428 -6.31 2.42 -6.70
C GLN A 428 -6.23 0.97 -6.20
N GLN A 429 -7.22 0.13 -6.49
CA GLN A 429 -7.20 -1.29 -6.12
C GLN A 429 -6.08 -2.05 -6.84
N LEU A 430 -5.82 -1.76 -8.12
CA LEU A 430 -4.70 -2.33 -8.85
C LEU A 430 -3.36 -1.95 -8.24
N ILE A 431 -3.20 -0.69 -7.84
CA ILE A 431 -1.98 -0.21 -7.16
C ILE A 431 -1.79 -0.94 -5.83
N VAL A 432 -2.82 -1.00 -5.00
CA VAL A 432 -2.78 -1.75 -3.73
C VAL A 432 -2.48 -3.23 -3.96
N PHE A 433 -3.02 -3.84 -5.03
CA PHE A 433 -2.70 -5.21 -5.42
C PHE A 433 -1.21 -5.41 -5.69
N HIS A 434 -0.56 -4.50 -6.43
CA HIS A 434 0.88 -4.57 -6.68
C HIS A 434 1.71 -4.30 -5.43
N GLN A 435 1.37 -3.27 -4.64
CA GLN A 435 2.02 -2.96 -3.37
C GLN A 435 1.96 -4.15 -2.39
N PHE A 436 0.78 -4.74 -2.23
CA PHE A 436 0.58 -5.87 -1.31
C PHE A 436 1.36 -7.12 -1.73
N ARG A 437 1.53 -7.35 -3.05
CA ARG A 437 2.35 -8.45 -3.56
C ARG A 437 3.84 -8.24 -3.34
N GLN A 438 4.30 -6.98 -3.37
CA GLN A 438 5.71 -6.66 -3.20
C GLN A 438 6.12 -6.52 -1.72
N CYS A 439 5.23 -6.01 -0.87
CA CYS A 439 5.50 -5.81 0.54
C CYS A 439 4.26 -6.05 1.40
N ARG A 440 4.00 -7.32 1.76
CA ARG A 440 2.87 -7.69 2.64
C ARG A 440 2.99 -7.10 4.04
N THR A 441 4.22 -6.90 4.51
CA THR A 441 4.53 -6.40 5.86
C THR A 441 4.21 -4.92 6.02
N ALA A 442 4.22 -4.13 4.94
CA ALA A 442 3.76 -2.74 4.98
C ALA A 442 2.30 -2.62 5.44
N PHE A 443 1.48 -3.65 5.24
CA PHE A 443 0.07 -3.70 5.66
C PHE A 443 -0.13 -4.36 7.03
N GLY A 444 0.94 -4.57 7.81
CA GLY A 444 0.89 -5.17 9.15
C GLY A 444 0.70 -4.17 10.29
N GLY A 445 1.08 -2.91 10.10
CA GLY A 445 0.98 -1.84 11.09
C GLY A 445 -0.07 -0.79 10.73
N ARG A 446 0.17 0.43 11.20
CA ARG A 446 -0.72 1.60 11.09
C ARG A 446 -0.25 2.51 9.96
N PHE A 447 -1.18 3.25 9.35
CA PHE A 447 -0.90 4.01 8.13
C PHE A 447 -0.91 5.52 8.40
N LEU A 448 0.15 6.21 7.97
CA LEU A 448 0.16 7.68 7.91
C LEU A 448 -0.13 8.10 6.47
N GLY A 449 -1.34 8.60 6.23
CA GLY A 449 -1.76 9.11 4.92
C GLY A 449 -2.01 10.60 4.99
N ILE A 450 -1.22 11.42 4.27
CA ILE A 450 -1.39 12.88 4.22
C ILE A 450 -1.99 13.26 2.87
N VAL A 451 -3.20 13.82 2.89
CA VAL A 451 -3.96 14.23 1.69
C VAL A 451 -4.42 15.69 1.80
N SER A 452 -4.98 16.21 0.71
CA SER A 452 -5.62 17.53 0.67
C SER A 452 -7.03 17.49 1.31
N PRO A 453 -7.60 18.64 1.71
CA PRO A 453 -8.99 18.72 2.16
C PRO A 453 -9.97 18.18 1.12
N SER A 454 -11.03 17.50 1.58
CA SER A 454 -12.04 16.91 0.68
C SER A 454 -12.96 17.94 0.05
N GLU A 455 -13.25 19.03 0.74
CA GLU A 455 -14.22 20.05 0.34
C GLU A 455 -13.59 21.41 0.65
N GLU A 456 -13.51 22.25 -0.37
CA GLU A 456 -12.97 23.62 -0.28
C GLU A 456 -14.10 24.65 -0.38
N GLY A 457 -15.25 24.25 -0.92
CA GLY A 457 -16.46 25.05 -0.92
C GLY A 457 -17.62 24.37 -1.63
N ARG A 458 -18.70 25.13 -1.83
CA ARG A 458 -19.91 24.70 -2.55
C ARG A 458 -20.35 25.79 -3.53
N PHE A 459 -20.93 25.37 -4.65
CA PHE A 459 -21.63 26.27 -5.56
C PHE A 459 -23.01 26.66 -5.00
N GLU A 460 -23.67 27.65 -5.60
CA GLU A 460 -25.01 28.11 -5.17
C GLU A 460 -26.07 27.01 -5.20
N ASN A 461 -25.94 26.07 -6.14
CA ASN A 461 -26.80 24.89 -6.24
C ASN A 461 -26.51 23.80 -5.17
N GLY A 462 -25.58 24.06 -4.24
CA GLY A 462 -25.17 23.17 -3.15
C GLY A 462 -24.12 22.11 -3.52
N MET A 463 -23.70 22.03 -4.79
CA MET A 463 -22.72 21.03 -5.26
C MET A 463 -21.32 21.31 -4.67
N PRO A 464 -20.67 20.32 -4.04
CA PRO A 464 -19.36 20.50 -3.43
C PRO A 464 -18.22 20.47 -4.46
N TYR A 465 -17.17 21.24 -4.18
CA TYR A 465 -15.89 21.19 -4.90
C TYR A 465 -14.70 21.12 -3.93
N GLY A 466 -13.56 20.59 -4.39
CA GLY A 466 -12.34 20.43 -3.59
C GLY A 466 -11.33 19.47 -4.21
N ALA A 467 -10.49 18.83 -3.39
CA ALA A 467 -9.51 17.86 -3.88
C ALA A 467 -10.03 16.40 -3.94
N VAL A 468 -9.76 15.72 -5.06
CA VAL A 468 -10.12 14.30 -5.27
C VAL A 468 -9.47 13.37 -4.24
N SER A 469 -8.24 13.69 -3.81
CA SER A 469 -7.50 12.89 -2.83
C SER A 469 -8.18 12.89 -1.45
N GLY A 470 -8.64 14.06 -0.99
CA GLY A 470 -9.42 14.19 0.24
C GLY A 470 -10.77 13.50 0.15
N PHE A 471 -11.47 13.65 -0.99
CA PHE A 471 -12.74 12.98 -1.23
C PHE A 471 -12.62 11.45 -1.22
N ALA A 472 -11.57 10.91 -1.85
CA ALA A 472 -11.29 9.48 -1.84
C ALA A 472 -10.97 8.95 -0.43
N TYR A 473 -10.24 9.74 0.37
CA TYR A 473 -9.93 9.41 1.76
C TYR A 473 -11.19 9.37 2.64
N ARG A 474 -12.04 10.41 2.54
CA ARG A 474 -13.28 10.54 3.31
C ARG A 474 -14.26 9.40 3.00
N THR A 475 -14.34 8.98 1.74
CA THR A 475 -15.27 7.93 1.26
C THR A 475 -14.72 6.49 1.38
N MET A 476 -13.54 6.31 1.98
CA MET A 476 -12.94 5.00 2.19
C MET A 476 -13.79 4.14 3.17
N PRO A 477 -13.94 2.82 2.94
CA PRO A 477 -14.67 1.94 3.87
C PRO A 477 -14.12 2.05 5.30
N ARG A 478 -15.02 2.14 6.29
CA ARG A 478 -14.66 2.39 7.70
C ARG A 478 -13.57 1.44 8.22
N LEU A 479 -13.67 0.15 7.90
CA LEU A 479 -12.68 -0.85 8.32
C LEU A 479 -11.26 -0.51 7.81
N VAL A 480 -11.12 -0.13 6.54
CA VAL A 480 -9.83 0.22 5.93
C VAL A 480 -9.35 1.58 6.44
N ARG A 481 -10.23 2.59 6.44
CA ARG A 481 -9.92 3.95 6.92
C ARG A 481 -9.44 3.94 8.36
N SER A 482 -10.02 3.08 9.19
CA SER A 482 -9.66 2.97 10.59
C SER A 482 -8.26 2.40 10.84
N ASN A 483 -7.51 1.99 9.80
CA ASN A 483 -6.09 1.67 9.90
C ASN A 483 -5.17 2.90 9.71
N TYR A 484 -5.72 4.00 9.18
CA TYR A 484 -5.03 5.27 9.12
C TYR A 484 -5.10 5.98 10.47
N ILE A 485 -4.05 6.71 10.81
CA ILE A 485 -3.93 7.40 12.10
C ILE A 485 -4.61 8.78 12.10
N LEU A 486 -4.77 9.40 10.92
CA LEU A 486 -5.30 10.75 10.81
C LEU A 486 -6.81 10.75 10.51
N PRO A 487 -7.66 11.41 11.33
CA PRO A 487 -9.03 11.70 10.96
C PRO A 487 -9.09 12.71 9.78
N PRO A 488 -10.11 12.62 8.90
CA PRO A 488 -10.22 13.49 7.73
C PRO A 488 -10.36 14.99 8.08
N GLU A 489 -10.91 15.32 9.24
CA GLU A 489 -11.13 16.68 9.74
C GLU A 489 -9.81 17.47 9.87
N ILE A 490 -8.67 16.79 10.13
CA ILE A 490 -7.35 17.44 10.23
C ILE A 490 -6.94 18.10 8.92
N PHE A 491 -7.37 17.56 7.77
CA PHE A 491 -7.00 18.13 6.47
C PHE A 491 -7.74 19.44 6.16
N GLU A 492 -8.80 19.76 6.92
CA GLU A 492 -9.58 21.01 6.83
C GLU A 492 -8.90 22.17 7.59
N ILE A 493 -7.85 21.92 8.36
CA ILE A 493 -7.11 22.97 9.08
C ILE A 493 -6.38 23.86 8.07
N SER A 494 -6.80 25.12 8.01
CA SER A 494 -6.23 26.15 7.13
C SER A 494 -4.80 26.54 7.53
N ASP A 495 -4.53 26.68 8.84
CA ASP A 495 -3.19 27.00 9.32
C ASP A 495 -2.24 25.80 9.15
N TYR A 496 -1.24 25.96 8.28
CA TYR A 496 -0.36 24.86 7.89
C TYR A 496 0.57 24.43 9.02
N GLN A 497 1.08 25.37 9.82
CA GLN A 497 1.96 25.02 10.94
C GLN A 497 1.20 24.16 11.95
N THR A 498 0.06 24.65 12.45
CA THR A 498 -0.81 23.91 13.39
C THR A 498 -1.22 22.55 12.84
N LYS A 499 -1.58 22.48 11.54
CA LYS A 499 -1.93 21.21 10.89
C LYS A 499 -0.79 20.19 10.93
N TYR A 500 0.42 20.58 10.55
CA TYR A 500 1.55 19.65 10.51
C TYR A 500 2.08 19.31 11.91
N GLU A 501 2.04 20.24 12.87
CA GLU A 501 2.35 19.97 14.28
C GLU A 501 1.39 18.91 14.86
N LEU A 502 0.09 19.02 14.58
CA LEU A 502 -0.89 18.03 15.01
C LEU A 502 -0.70 16.68 14.31
N ILE A 503 -0.43 16.67 13.00
CA ILE A 503 -0.11 15.43 12.26
C ILE A 503 1.12 14.75 12.88
N LEU A 504 2.16 15.53 13.22
CA LEU A 504 3.38 15.02 13.85
C LEU A 504 3.06 14.39 15.20
N LEU A 505 2.34 15.09 16.08
CA LEU A 505 1.99 14.58 17.41
C LEU A 505 1.24 13.24 17.33
N LEU A 506 0.23 13.16 16.46
CA LEU A 506 -0.53 11.92 16.26
C LEU A 506 0.30 10.79 15.63
N ALA A 507 1.29 11.13 14.79
CA ALA A 507 2.23 10.16 14.25
C ALA A 507 3.19 9.65 15.32
N LEU A 508 3.74 10.53 16.18
CA LEU A 508 4.67 10.15 17.25
C LEU A 508 4.01 9.24 18.29
N ALA A 509 2.71 9.44 18.54
CA ALA A 509 1.90 8.61 19.43
C ALA A 509 1.73 7.15 18.96
N GLU A 510 1.99 6.86 17.67
CA GLU A 510 1.93 5.54 17.09
C GLU A 510 3.34 4.98 16.89
N SER A 511 3.73 3.95 17.65
CA SER A 511 5.05 3.34 17.54
C SER A 511 5.21 2.44 16.31
N ASN A 512 4.10 1.91 15.76
CA ASN A 512 4.13 0.90 14.71
C ASN A 512 3.52 1.39 13.37
N ILE A 513 4.04 2.51 12.86
CA ILE A 513 3.75 2.96 11.49
C ILE A 513 4.55 2.12 10.50
N THR A 514 3.87 1.38 9.62
CA THR A 514 4.51 0.49 8.63
C THR A 514 4.32 0.97 7.19
N TYR A 515 3.43 1.93 6.96
CA TYR A 515 3.09 2.46 5.65
C TYR A 515 2.83 3.97 5.74
N VAL A 516 3.53 4.73 4.90
CA VAL A 516 3.33 6.17 4.74
C VAL A 516 2.89 6.45 3.31
N ALA A 517 1.91 7.32 3.12
CA ALA A 517 1.52 7.80 1.80
C ALA A 517 1.25 9.30 1.78
N THR A 518 1.84 9.96 0.79
CA THR A 518 1.55 11.37 0.47
C THR A 518 1.91 11.64 -0.98
N ALA A 519 1.24 12.61 -1.60
CA ALA A 519 1.52 12.97 -2.99
C ALA A 519 2.97 13.45 -3.19
N ASN A 520 3.39 14.45 -2.41
CA ASN A 520 4.70 15.08 -2.54
C ASN A 520 5.60 14.78 -1.32
N PRO A 521 6.83 14.27 -1.54
CA PRO A 521 7.74 13.88 -0.46
C PRO A 521 8.23 15.06 0.41
N SER A 522 8.15 16.31 -0.04
CA SER A 522 8.48 17.49 0.78
C SER A 522 7.62 17.57 2.04
N SER A 523 6.41 17.02 2.01
CA SER A 523 5.53 16.95 3.18
C SER A 523 6.10 16.03 4.27
N LEU A 524 6.87 15.01 3.88
CA LEU A 524 7.53 14.08 4.82
C LEU A 524 8.78 14.72 5.41
N ILE A 525 9.57 15.42 4.59
CA ILE A 525 10.73 16.19 5.07
C ILE A 525 10.28 17.24 6.09
N ARG A 526 9.27 18.06 5.74
CA ARG A 526 8.75 19.09 6.66
C ARG A 526 8.27 18.51 7.99
N LEU A 527 7.67 17.32 7.98
CA LEU A 527 7.19 16.68 9.21
C LEU A 527 8.33 16.37 10.19
N ILE A 528 9.46 15.89 9.67
CA ILE A 528 10.67 15.60 10.46
C ILE A 528 11.41 16.88 10.84
N ASP A 529 11.43 17.89 9.98
CA ASP A 529 12.03 19.18 10.29
C ASP A 529 11.32 19.83 11.48
N ILE A 530 9.98 19.86 11.47
CA ILE A 530 9.17 20.37 12.60
C ILE A 530 9.54 19.66 13.91
N PHE A 531 9.69 18.33 13.90
CA PHE A 531 10.11 17.61 15.09
C PHE A 531 11.49 18.06 15.58
N ASN A 532 12.47 18.14 14.67
CA ASN A 532 13.84 18.48 15.03
C ASN A 532 14.04 19.97 15.37
N GLU A 533 13.13 20.86 15.00
CA GLU A 533 13.11 22.27 15.43
C GLU A 533 12.86 22.40 16.94
N ALA A 534 12.03 21.53 17.54
CA ALA A 534 11.72 21.56 18.96
C ALA A 534 11.37 20.18 19.57
N PRO A 535 12.30 19.21 19.66
CA PRO A 535 12.01 17.83 20.06
C PRO A 535 11.32 17.73 21.43
N GLU A 536 11.85 18.41 22.46
CA GLU A 536 11.31 18.33 23.82
C GLU A 536 9.88 18.85 23.93
N ARG A 537 9.49 19.85 23.13
CA ARG A 537 8.11 20.34 23.09
C ARG A 537 7.15 19.22 22.70
N TYR A 538 7.43 18.52 21.59
CA TYR A 538 6.54 17.47 21.09
C TYR A 538 6.58 16.21 21.96
N VAL A 539 7.73 15.89 22.57
CA VAL A 539 7.83 14.78 23.53
C VAL A 539 7.01 15.08 24.79
N SER A 540 7.08 16.29 25.34
CA SER A 540 6.26 16.70 26.49
C SER A 540 4.78 16.78 26.19
N ASP A 541 4.39 17.23 24.99
CA ASP A 541 3.00 17.23 24.53
C ASP A 541 2.46 15.79 24.41
N LEU A 542 3.28 14.87 23.90
CA LEU A 542 2.96 13.44 23.81
C LEU A 542 2.82 12.78 25.19
N GLU A 543 3.70 13.14 26.13
CA GLU A 543 3.68 12.65 27.51
C GLU A 543 2.41 13.10 28.24
N ARG A 544 1.98 14.35 28.05
CA ARG A 544 0.74 14.89 28.64
C ARG A 544 -0.52 14.44 27.89
N GLY A 545 -0.41 14.09 26.62
CA GLY A 545 -1.55 13.84 25.75
C GLY A 545 -2.29 15.14 25.40
N GLU A 546 -1.55 16.23 25.20
CA GLU A 546 -2.09 17.55 24.94
C GLU A 546 -1.54 18.10 23.61
N PHE A 547 -2.28 19.02 23.00
CA PHE A 547 -1.80 19.78 21.84
C PHE A 547 -1.99 21.27 22.11
N ALA A 548 -0.89 22.02 22.20
CA ALA A 548 -0.93 23.44 22.56
C ALA A 548 -1.83 24.28 21.63
N GLY A 549 -1.94 23.92 20.35
CA GLY A 549 -2.79 24.62 19.37
C GLY A 549 -4.28 24.25 19.41
N SER A 550 -4.71 23.35 20.30
CA SER A 550 -6.06 22.76 20.27
C SER A 550 -7.17 23.81 20.43
N SER A 551 -6.99 24.82 21.29
CA SER A 551 -7.98 25.87 21.54
C SER A 551 -8.26 26.76 20.32
N ASN A 552 -7.33 26.84 19.38
CA ASN A 552 -7.45 27.69 18.19
C ASN A 552 -8.13 26.95 17.02
N LEU A 553 -8.44 25.66 17.18
CA LEU A 553 -9.09 24.85 16.15
C LEU A 553 -10.62 25.03 16.18
N PRO A 554 -11.31 24.89 15.03
CA PRO A 554 -12.77 24.79 14.99
C PRO A 554 -13.31 23.67 15.89
N ALA A 555 -14.51 23.88 16.46
CA ALA A 555 -15.10 22.96 17.43
C ALA A 555 -15.23 21.50 16.92
N HIS A 556 -15.63 21.31 15.66
CA HIS A 556 -15.76 19.97 15.07
C HIS A 556 -14.40 19.24 14.96
N ILE A 557 -13.31 19.99 14.73
CA ILE A 557 -11.95 19.43 14.71
C ILE A 557 -11.51 19.09 16.13
N GLN A 558 -11.78 19.96 17.11
CA GLN A 558 -11.48 19.69 18.52
C GLN A 558 -12.18 18.40 19.00
N GLU A 559 -13.46 18.22 18.66
CA GLU A 559 -14.21 17.00 18.98
C GLU A 559 -13.61 15.76 18.31
N ALA A 560 -13.19 15.86 17.05
CA ALA A 560 -12.58 14.75 16.31
C ALA A 560 -11.23 14.30 16.87
N ILE A 561 -10.42 15.22 17.40
CA ILE A 561 -9.05 14.92 17.87
C ILE A 561 -8.98 14.60 19.37
N ARG A 562 -9.96 15.05 20.17
CA ARG A 562 -10.03 14.78 21.61
C ARG A 562 -9.81 13.32 22.01
N PRO A 563 -10.44 12.31 21.36
CA PRO A 563 -10.20 10.91 21.72
C PRO A 563 -8.82 10.37 21.30
N LEU A 564 -8.05 11.12 20.51
CA LEU A 564 -6.73 10.75 20.00
C LEU A 564 -5.59 11.35 20.83
N LEU A 565 -5.84 12.48 21.48
CA LEU A 565 -4.91 13.15 22.39
C LEU A 565 -4.95 12.45 23.76
N VAL A 566 -4.15 11.39 23.89
CA VAL A 566 -4.04 10.59 25.11
C VAL A 566 -2.58 10.50 25.51
N SER A 567 -2.29 10.58 26.80
CA SER A 567 -0.92 10.42 27.33
C SER A 567 -0.27 9.13 26.81
N ARG A 568 0.99 9.28 26.38
CA ARG A 568 1.85 8.19 25.89
C ARG A 568 3.24 8.31 26.52
N ALA A 569 3.30 8.27 27.85
CA ALA A 569 4.54 8.42 28.61
C ALA A 569 5.65 7.44 28.18
N ASP A 570 5.34 6.15 27.98
CA ASP A 570 6.32 5.14 27.54
C ASP A 570 6.96 5.51 26.20
N ARG A 571 6.12 5.96 25.25
CA ARG A 571 6.56 6.36 23.91
C ARG A 571 7.36 7.66 23.96
N ALA A 572 6.95 8.61 24.80
CA ALA A 572 7.69 9.84 25.02
C ALA A 572 9.08 9.57 25.60
N ALA A 573 9.19 8.67 26.60
CA ALA A 573 10.46 8.24 27.17
C ALA A 573 11.37 7.58 26.12
N GLU A 574 10.83 6.67 25.31
CA GLU A 574 11.55 6.01 24.21
C GLU A 574 12.12 7.03 23.21
N ILE A 575 11.32 8.02 22.79
CA ILE A 575 11.77 9.06 21.85
C ILE A 575 12.83 9.95 22.51
N ARG A 576 12.64 10.36 23.77
CA ARG A 576 13.58 11.19 24.52
C ARG A 576 14.95 10.53 24.64
N GLU A 577 14.99 9.23 24.93
CA GLU A 577 16.23 8.46 24.97
C GLU A 577 16.95 8.50 23.61
N ARG A 578 16.20 8.33 22.51
CA ARG A 578 16.77 8.39 21.15
C ARG A 578 17.31 9.78 20.81
N VAL A 579 16.57 10.84 21.16
CA VAL A 579 17.01 12.23 20.99
C VAL A 579 18.31 12.46 21.77
N ASN A 580 18.38 12.06 23.04
CA ASN A 580 19.58 12.20 23.85
C ASN A 580 20.80 11.46 23.28
N LYS A 581 20.57 10.33 22.61
CA LYS A 581 21.64 9.50 22.02
C LYS A 581 22.16 10.03 20.68
N LYS A 582 21.28 10.56 19.81
CA LYS A 582 21.59 10.87 18.40
C LYS A 582 21.48 12.36 18.05
N GLY A 583 20.79 13.16 18.87
CA GLY A 583 20.44 14.55 18.59
C GLY A 583 19.33 14.65 17.55
N ILE A 584 19.67 14.48 16.28
CA ILE A 584 18.74 14.60 15.14
C ILE A 584 18.17 13.21 14.79
N LEU A 585 16.85 13.11 14.78
CA LEU A 585 16.15 11.87 14.44
C LEU A 585 15.55 11.92 13.03
N GLY A 586 15.58 10.77 12.35
CA GLY A 586 14.87 10.53 11.10
C GLY A 586 13.76 9.49 11.24
N TYR A 587 13.13 9.14 10.11
CA TYR A 587 12.08 8.12 10.07
C TYR A 587 12.52 6.75 10.59
N ALA A 588 13.78 6.36 10.35
CA ALA A 588 14.33 5.09 10.82
C ALA A 588 14.42 5.02 12.35
N ASP A 589 14.70 6.16 12.99
CA ASP A 589 14.80 6.26 14.44
C ASP A 589 13.42 6.36 15.08
N LEU A 590 12.44 7.00 14.43
CA LEU A 590 11.09 7.14 14.97
C LEU A 590 10.25 5.89 14.70
N TRP A 591 10.30 5.33 13.49
CA TRP A 591 9.48 4.19 13.06
C TRP A 591 10.33 3.14 12.33
N PRO A 592 11.12 2.33 13.08
CA PRO A 592 12.02 1.32 12.49
C PRO A 592 11.28 0.23 11.70
N ASN A 593 9.97 0.03 11.96
CA ASN A 593 9.12 -0.92 11.26
C ASN A 593 8.52 -0.39 9.94
N LEU A 594 8.84 0.84 9.52
CA LEU A 594 8.36 1.40 8.26
C LEU A 594 8.83 0.55 7.07
N ARG A 595 7.88 -0.01 6.30
CA ARG A 595 8.19 -0.90 5.17
C ARG A 595 7.88 -0.29 3.82
N MET A 596 6.97 0.68 3.73
CA MET A 596 6.63 1.31 2.46
C MET A 596 6.32 2.79 2.62
N VAL A 597 6.88 3.58 1.70
CA VAL A 597 6.53 4.99 1.48
C VAL A 597 6.02 5.14 0.06
N THR A 598 4.77 5.54 -0.10
CA THR A 598 4.15 5.75 -1.42
C THR A 598 4.05 7.24 -1.71
N THR A 599 4.82 7.71 -2.70
CA THR A 599 4.91 9.13 -3.04
C THR A 599 5.47 9.34 -4.46
N TRP A 600 5.40 10.55 -5.00
CA TRP A 600 6.04 10.88 -6.28
C TRP A 600 7.57 10.87 -6.16
N THR A 601 8.23 10.27 -7.14
CA THR A 601 9.69 10.13 -7.14
C THR A 601 10.41 10.80 -8.31
N ARG A 602 9.65 11.38 -9.24
CA ARG A 602 10.15 11.99 -10.49
C ARG A 602 9.71 13.45 -10.62
N GLY A 603 10.15 14.09 -11.71
CA GLY A 603 10.12 15.54 -11.85
C GLY A 603 10.88 16.21 -10.70
N SER A 604 10.33 17.32 -10.21
CA SER A 604 10.89 18.10 -9.10
C SER A 604 11.01 17.35 -7.78
N CYS A 605 10.28 16.24 -7.60
CA CYS A 605 10.35 15.42 -6.39
C CYS A 605 11.65 14.59 -6.31
N GLY A 606 12.38 14.40 -7.42
CA GLY A 606 13.55 13.52 -7.48
C GLY A 606 14.69 13.93 -6.53
N ILE A 607 14.84 15.24 -6.27
CA ILE A 607 15.84 15.78 -5.33
C ILE A 607 15.47 15.41 -3.90
N VAL A 608 14.23 15.73 -3.50
CA VAL A 608 13.70 15.50 -2.15
C VAL A 608 13.72 14.01 -1.77
N ILE A 609 13.48 13.11 -2.73
CA ILE A 609 13.54 11.66 -2.48
C ILE A 609 14.93 11.19 -2.08
N LYS A 610 16.01 11.78 -2.61
CA LYS A 610 17.37 11.39 -2.21
C LYS A 610 17.60 11.69 -0.73
N GLN A 611 17.16 12.85 -0.27
CA GLN A 611 17.22 13.24 1.14
C GLN A 611 16.35 12.30 2.00
N LEU A 612 15.11 12.05 1.58
CA LEU A 612 14.19 11.19 2.33
C LEU A 612 14.74 9.77 2.49
N LYS A 613 15.30 9.16 1.43
CA LYS A 613 15.85 7.79 1.48
C LYS A 613 16.91 7.61 2.57
N ASN A 614 17.74 8.61 2.83
CA ASN A 614 18.77 8.56 3.86
C ASN A 614 18.18 8.54 5.29
N GLN A 615 16.91 8.92 5.45
CA GLN A 615 16.22 8.93 6.74
C GLN A 615 15.34 7.69 6.95
N LEU A 616 15.10 6.86 5.91
CA LEU A 616 14.23 5.69 5.99
C LEU A 616 15.00 4.46 6.49
N PRO A 617 14.32 3.49 7.14
CA PRO A 617 14.91 2.17 7.37
C PRO A 617 15.40 1.51 6.07
N ASP A 618 16.49 0.73 6.14
CA ASP A 618 17.09 0.05 4.97
C ASP A 618 16.11 -0.85 4.21
N ARG A 619 15.12 -1.41 4.92
CA ARG A 619 14.12 -2.32 4.36
C ARG A 619 12.87 -1.60 3.82
N THR A 620 12.85 -0.26 3.84
CA THR A 620 11.70 0.52 3.34
C THR A 620 11.71 0.62 1.82
N ILE A 621 10.59 0.24 1.21
CA ILE A 621 10.36 0.41 -0.22
C ILE A 621 9.76 1.80 -0.48
N VAL A 622 10.38 2.59 -1.35
CA VAL A 622 9.75 3.79 -1.92
C VAL A 622 8.98 3.37 -3.18
N TYR A 623 7.66 3.50 -3.15
CA TYR A 623 6.76 3.08 -4.22
C TYR A 623 6.20 4.31 -4.95
N GLU A 624 6.37 4.37 -6.27
CA GLU A 624 5.90 5.48 -7.11
C GLU A 624 4.36 5.54 -7.15
N LEU A 625 3.79 6.74 -7.07
CA LEU A 625 2.34 6.99 -7.19
C LEU A 625 1.83 6.93 -8.63
N GLY A 626 2.75 7.09 -9.59
CA GLY A 626 2.49 7.14 -11.01
C GLY A 626 2.01 8.51 -11.45
N TYR A 627 1.74 8.62 -12.76
CA TYR A 627 1.15 9.81 -13.33
C TYR A 627 -0.33 9.93 -12.91
N ILE A 628 -0.62 10.96 -12.12
CA ILE A 628 -1.95 11.31 -11.61
C ILE A 628 -2.09 12.83 -11.59
N SER A 629 -3.26 13.32 -11.98
CA SER A 629 -3.66 14.73 -11.89
C SER A 629 -5.09 14.83 -11.36
N SER A 630 -5.61 16.05 -11.26
CA SER A 630 -7.03 16.27 -10.92
C SER A 630 -7.97 15.90 -12.06
N GLU A 631 -7.49 15.94 -13.31
CA GLU A 631 -8.23 15.53 -14.50
C GLU A 631 -8.47 14.02 -14.54
N PHE A 632 -7.47 13.21 -14.17
CA PHE A 632 -7.57 11.74 -14.13
C PHE A 632 -6.36 11.05 -13.48
N ARG A 633 -6.48 9.74 -13.24
CA ARG A 633 -5.34 8.87 -12.91
C ARG A 633 -4.81 8.23 -14.19
N GLY A 634 -3.65 8.67 -14.65
CA GLY A 634 -3.13 8.31 -15.96
C GLY A 634 -2.35 7.00 -16.03
N THR A 635 -1.71 6.57 -14.94
CA THR A 635 -0.98 5.28 -14.95
C THR A 635 -1.20 4.46 -13.69
N ILE A 636 -0.96 3.15 -13.84
CA ILE A 636 -0.86 2.16 -12.77
C ILE A 636 0.61 1.76 -12.62
N PRO A 637 1.31 2.23 -11.58
CA PRO A 637 2.59 1.66 -11.19
C PRO A 637 2.41 0.20 -10.77
N PHE A 638 3.26 -0.68 -11.27
CA PHE A 638 3.16 -2.12 -11.04
C PHE A 638 4.47 -2.78 -10.56
N SER A 639 5.56 -2.01 -10.53
CA SER A 639 6.91 -2.45 -10.20
C SER A 639 7.62 -1.40 -9.33
N ILE A 640 8.47 -1.85 -8.40
CA ILE A 640 9.40 -0.98 -7.65
C ILE A 640 10.69 -0.68 -8.41
N HIS A 641 10.96 -1.41 -9.49
CA HIS A 641 12.17 -1.27 -10.29
C HIS A 641 12.00 -0.27 -11.44
N SER A 642 10.79 0.24 -11.67
CA SER A 642 10.51 1.22 -12.72
C SER A 642 9.61 2.33 -12.20
N PRO A 643 9.96 3.60 -12.44
CA PRO A 643 9.07 4.73 -12.17
C PRO A 643 7.93 4.85 -13.19
N ALA A 644 8.00 4.12 -14.31
CA ALA A 644 7.00 4.17 -15.37
C ALA A 644 5.83 3.24 -15.06
N GLY A 645 4.62 3.72 -15.34
CA GLY A 645 3.38 2.99 -15.11
C GLY A 645 2.69 2.54 -16.39
N ILE A 646 1.82 1.55 -16.27
CA ILE A 646 0.94 1.12 -17.37
C ILE A 646 -0.16 2.19 -17.53
N PRO A 647 -0.37 2.76 -18.72
CA PRO A 647 -1.47 3.69 -18.95
C PRO A 647 -2.81 3.08 -18.54
N THR A 648 -3.73 3.87 -17.98
CA THR A 648 -5.11 3.41 -17.70
C THR A 648 -5.94 3.34 -19.00
N LEU A 649 -5.45 2.57 -19.98
CA LEU A 649 -5.95 2.50 -21.36
C LEU A 649 -7.35 1.88 -21.52
N THR A 650 -7.92 1.34 -20.44
CA THR A 650 -9.30 0.86 -20.38
C THR A 650 -10.26 1.87 -19.73
N HIS A 651 -9.73 2.98 -19.22
CA HIS A 651 -10.48 4.04 -18.54
C HIS A 651 -10.55 5.32 -19.34
N HIS A 652 -9.43 5.70 -19.97
CA HIS A 652 -9.27 6.93 -20.74
C HIS A 652 -8.70 6.64 -22.12
N PHE A 653 -9.03 7.51 -23.08
CA PHE A 653 -8.43 7.50 -24.41
C PHE A 653 -7.29 8.52 -24.46
N TYR A 654 -6.15 8.09 -24.99
CA TYR A 654 -4.89 8.82 -25.00
C TYR A 654 -4.47 9.12 -26.44
N GLU A 655 -4.02 10.35 -26.64
CA GLU A 655 -3.36 10.83 -27.83
C GLU A 655 -2.04 11.52 -27.44
N PHE A 656 -1.09 11.53 -28.36
CA PHE A 656 0.25 12.05 -28.11
C PHE A 656 0.75 12.86 -29.28
N VAL A 657 1.59 13.86 -29.01
CA VAL A 657 2.39 14.52 -30.04
C VAL A 657 3.83 14.53 -29.56
N GLU A 658 4.77 14.14 -30.41
CA GLU A 658 6.19 14.18 -30.04
C GLU A 658 6.58 15.62 -29.68
N LYS A 659 7.33 15.79 -28.59
CA LYS A 659 7.65 17.11 -28.02
C LYS A 659 8.22 18.07 -29.08
N ASN A 660 9.24 17.63 -29.81
CA ASN A 660 9.90 18.46 -30.83
C ASN A 660 8.96 18.79 -31.99
N ALA A 661 8.16 17.83 -32.43
CA ALA A 661 7.18 18.04 -33.51
C ALA A 661 6.10 19.06 -33.09
N TRP A 662 5.58 18.94 -31.86
CA TRP A 662 4.62 19.91 -31.30
C TRP A 662 5.19 21.33 -31.28
N GLU A 663 6.43 21.47 -30.85
CA GLU A 663 7.13 22.76 -30.79
C GLU A 663 7.41 23.36 -32.19
N GLN A 664 7.48 22.52 -33.22
CA GLN A 664 7.60 22.92 -34.63
C GLN A 664 6.25 23.21 -35.30
N GLY A 665 5.14 23.11 -34.57
CA GLY A 665 3.79 23.39 -35.09
C GLY A 665 3.01 22.16 -35.58
N GLU A 666 3.58 20.96 -35.49
CA GLU A 666 2.87 19.73 -35.84
C GLU A 666 1.72 19.48 -34.86
N ARG A 667 0.55 19.12 -35.37
CA ARG A 667 -0.67 18.84 -34.56
C ARG A 667 -1.24 17.46 -34.83
N THR A 668 -0.60 16.66 -35.69
CA THR A 668 -0.96 15.26 -35.88
C THR A 668 -0.66 14.47 -34.62
N THR A 669 -1.61 13.67 -34.18
CA THR A 669 -1.52 12.91 -32.94
C THR A 669 -1.32 11.42 -33.19
N LEU A 670 -0.57 10.79 -32.30
CA LEU A 670 -0.27 9.37 -32.24
C LEU A 670 -1.14 8.68 -31.18
N THR A 671 -1.45 7.40 -31.37
CA THR A 671 -2.02 6.52 -30.35
C THR A 671 -0.92 5.78 -29.57
N LEU A 672 -1.28 5.15 -28.44
CA LEU A 672 -0.34 4.45 -27.55
C LEU A 672 0.58 3.46 -28.29
N ASP A 673 0.06 2.72 -29.27
CA ASP A 673 0.82 1.69 -29.99
C ASP A 673 1.82 2.26 -31.01
N GLU A 674 1.77 3.56 -31.27
CA GLU A 674 2.65 4.26 -32.22
C GLU A 674 3.84 4.94 -31.51
N LEU A 675 3.88 4.93 -30.18
CA LEU A 675 4.94 5.59 -29.42
C LEU A 675 6.25 4.82 -29.47
N GLN A 676 7.35 5.56 -29.57
CA GLN A 676 8.71 5.04 -29.62
C GLN A 676 9.37 5.08 -28.24
N ASP A 677 10.19 4.07 -27.94
CA ASP A 677 10.91 4.02 -26.66
C ASP A 677 11.81 5.24 -26.47
N LYS A 678 11.92 5.72 -25.23
CA LYS A 678 12.72 6.89 -24.80
C LYS A 678 12.29 8.25 -25.36
N ALA A 679 11.42 8.30 -26.36
CA ALA A 679 10.92 9.56 -26.90
C ALA A 679 9.97 10.26 -25.90
N GLU A 680 9.92 11.59 -26.01
CA GLU A 680 9.11 12.48 -25.19
C GLU A 680 7.89 12.98 -25.95
N TYR A 681 6.74 12.96 -25.28
CA TYR A 681 5.46 13.29 -25.88
C TYR A 681 4.67 14.23 -24.98
N TYR A 682 4.01 15.21 -25.59
CA TYR A 682 2.87 15.85 -24.98
C TYR A 682 1.68 14.89 -24.93
N ILE A 683 0.94 14.90 -23.84
CA ILE A 683 -0.24 14.07 -23.64
C ILE A 683 -1.54 14.84 -23.86
N ILE A 684 -2.43 14.24 -24.63
CA ILE A 684 -3.80 14.68 -24.88
C ILE A 684 -4.73 13.56 -24.42
N VAL A 685 -5.79 13.89 -23.68
CA VAL A 685 -6.67 12.89 -23.07
C VAL A 685 -8.13 13.13 -23.36
N THR A 686 -8.89 12.04 -23.54
CA THR A 686 -10.35 12.04 -23.49
C THR A 686 -10.82 11.17 -22.32
N THR A 687 -11.60 11.75 -21.42
CA THR A 687 -12.03 11.13 -20.16
C THR A 687 -13.54 10.89 -20.14
N SER A 688 -14.00 9.97 -19.29
CA SER A 688 -15.45 9.78 -19.09
C SER A 688 -16.11 10.95 -18.35
N SER A 689 -15.32 11.83 -17.73
CA SER A 689 -15.75 13.03 -17.02
C SER A 689 -15.92 14.26 -17.92
N GLY A 690 -15.87 14.08 -19.25
CA GLY A 690 -16.24 15.12 -20.20
C GLY A 690 -15.07 15.98 -20.68
N LEU A 691 -13.82 15.58 -20.44
CA LEU A 691 -12.69 16.18 -21.14
C LEU A 691 -12.55 15.48 -22.50
N TYR A 692 -12.59 16.23 -23.60
CA TYR A 692 -12.49 15.71 -24.96
C TYR A 692 -11.27 16.32 -25.65
N ARG A 693 -10.33 15.46 -26.11
CA ARG A 693 -9.02 15.86 -26.66
C ARG A 693 -8.36 17.00 -25.87
N TYR A 694 -8.41 16.89 -24.56
CA TYR A 694 -7.90 17.91 -23.64
C TYR A 694 -6.38 17.84 -23.58
N PHE A 695 -5.73 18.96 -23.88
CA PHE A 695 -4.29 19.14 -23.83
C PHE A 695 -3.85 19.35 -22.38
N MET A 696 -3.15 18.37 -21.82
CA MET A 696 -2.71 18.40 -20.41
C MET A 696 -1.55 19.39 -20.17
N ASN A 697 -0.85 19.78 -21.24
CA ASN A 697 0.45 20.44 -21.19
C ASN A 697 1.46 19.69 -20.29
N ASP A 698 1.43 18.37 -20.35
CA ASP A 698 2.32 17.47 -19.60
C ASP A 698 3.20 16.67 -20.56
N ILE A 699 4.48 16.55 -20.23
CA ILE A 699 5.45 15.79 -21.00
C ILE A 699 5.67 14.45 -20.32
N VAL A 700 5.45 13.37 -21.08
CA VAL A 700 5.73 11.99 -20.67
C VAL A 700 6.81 11.38 -21.55
N ARG A 701 7.58 10.46 -20.97
CA ARG A 701 8.60 9.68 -21.68
C ARG A 701 8.23 8.21 -21.68
N VAL A 702 8.43 7.55 -22.82
CA VAL A 702 8.28 6.09 -22.91
C VAL A 702 9.48 5.40 -22.27
N ARG A 703 9.22 4.39 -21.43
CA ARG A 703 10.23 3.59 -20.73
C ARG A 703 9.99 2.10 -20.92
N GLY A 704 10.26 1.64 -22.13
CA GLY A 704 9.97 0.27 -22.55
C GLY A 704 8.48 -0.01 -22.65
N TYR A 705 8.16 -1.30 -22.71
CA TYR A 705 6.81 -1.77 -22.99
C TYR A 705 6.39 -2.87 -22.02
N PHE A 706 5.11 -2.88 -21.66
CA PHE A 706 4.46 -4.03 -21.05
C PHE A 706 3.56 -4.69 -22.10
N HIS A 707 3.97 -5.88 -22.56
CA HIS A 707 3.47 -6.49 -23.79
C HIS A 707 3.67 -5.53 -24.98
N ARG A 708 2.58 -5.03 -25.58
CA ARG A 708 2.63 -4.09 -26.71
C ARG A 708 2.32 -2.65 -26.29
N THR A 709 2.07 -2.39 -25.01
CA THR A 709 1.71 -1.06 -24.50
C THR A 709 2.94 -0.35 -23.94
N PRO A 710 3.24 0.90 -24.35
CA PRO A 710 4.34 1.66 -23.80
C PRO A 710 4.08 1.98 -22.32
N LEU A 711 5.14 1.92 -21.52
CA LEU A 711 5.12 2.39 -20.14
C LEU A 711 5.42 3.89 -20.13
N LEU A 712 4.62 4.66 -19.39
CA LEU A 712 4.74 6.12 -19.35
C LEU A 712 5.34 6.57 -18.03
N GLU A 713 6.39 7.39 -18.13
CA GLU A 713 7.01 8.13 -17.03
C GLU A 713 6.67 9.61 -17.18
N PHE A 714 6.21 10.26 -16.11
CA PHE A 714 6.07 11.73 -16.09
C PHE A 714 7.45 12.39 -16.03
N VAL A 715 7.70 13.35 -16.91
CA VAL A 715 8.96 14.11 -16.95
C VAL A 715 8.76 15.44 -16.25
N GLN A 716 7.94 16.30 -16.85
CA GLN A 716 7.69 17.67 -16.40
C GLN A 716 6.43 18.24 -17.04
N LYS A 717 6.03 19.42 -16.58
CA LYS A 717 5.06 20.28 -17.28
C LYS A 717 5.70 20.87 -18.54
N GLY A 718 4.89 21.17 -19.56
CA GLY A 718 5.33 21.82 -20.79
C GLY A 718 5.71 23.29 -20.63
N LYS A 719 5.91 24.00 -21.74
CA LYS A 719 6.30 25.41 -21.73
C LYS A 719 5.26 26.29 -21.01
N GLY A 720 5.75 27.35 -20.35
CA GLY A 720 4.93 28.35 -19.67
C GLY A 720 4.42 27.94 -18.29
N VAL A 721 4.93 26.86 -17.69
CA VAL A 721 4.55 26.42 -16.34
C VAL A 721 5.67 25.65 -15.65
N THR A 722 5.90 25.94 -14.37
CA THR A 722 6.90 25.24 -13.52
C THR A 722 6.27 24.79 -12.21
N SER A 723 6.88 23.82 -11.52
CA SER A 723 6.37 23.32 -10.25
C SER A 723 7.48 22.67 -9.43
N ILE A 724 7.79 23.25 -8.28
CA ILE A 724 8.85 22.78 -7.38
C ILE A 724 8.28 21.80 -6.35
N THR A 725 7.20 22.19 -5.66
CA THR A 725 6.58 21.38 -4.60
C THR A 725 5.11 21.03 -4.89
N GLY A 726 4.69 21.20 -6.15
CA GLY A 726 3.35 20.87 -6.64
C GLY A 726 2.41 22.07 -6.79
N GLU A 727 2.93 23.30 -6.82
CA GLU A 727 2.14 24.54 -6.92
C GLU A 727 1.73 24.97 -8.33
N LYS A 728 2.43 24.48 -9.36
CA LYS A 728 2.14 24.80 -10.78
C LYS A 728 2.05 26.31 -11.02
N LEU A 729 3.18 27.00 -11.00
CA LEU A 729 3.26 28.42 -11.34
C LEU A 729 3.22 28.59 -12.86
N TYR A 730 2.38 29.49 -13.36
CA TYR A 730 2.22 29.74 -14.80
C TYR A 730 2.87 31.07 -15.22
N GLU A 731 3.37 31.12 -16.46
CA GLU A 731 3.97 32.31 -17.07
C GLU A 731 3.04 33.52 -17.02
N GLY A 732 1.74 33.34 -17.32
CA GLY A 732 0.76 34.43 -17.23
C GLY A 732 0.62 35.02 -15.82
N GLN A 733 0.76 34.19 -14.77
CA GLN A 733 0.74 34.65 -13.38
C GLN A 733 1.98 35.47 -13.06
N VAL A 734 3.16 35.05 -13.54
CA VAL A 734 4.42 35.77 -13.39
C VAL A 734 4.36 37.12 -14.10
N THR A 735 3.94 37.13 -15.37
CA THR A 735 3.81 38.37 -16.16
C THR A 735 2.85 39.34 -15.48
N ASN A 736 1.67 38.88 -15.03
CA ASN A 736 0.74 39.73 -14.28
C ASN A 736 1.36 40.26 -12.97
N ALA A 737 2.13 39.44 -12.25
CA ALA A 737 2.79 39.88 -11.03
C ALA A 737 3.88 40.94 -11.30
N VAL A 738 4.65 40.80 -12.38
CA VAL A 738 5.68 41.76 -12.79
C VAL A 738 5.05 43.07 -13.30
N HIS A 739 3.98 43.00 -14.11
CA HIS A 739 3.28 44.20 -14.59
C HIS A 739 2.72 45.05 -13.43
N ARG A 740 2.23 44.42 -12.36
CA ARG A 740 1.78 45.17 -11.16
C ARG A 740 2.90 45.93 -10.45
N LEU A 741 4.16 45.60 -10.70
CA LEU A 741 5.31 46.36 -10.18
C LEU A 741 5.50 47.68 -10.93
N GLU A 742 5.17 47.72 -12.23
CA GLU A 742 5.28 48.93 -13.05
C GLU A 742 4.52 50.09 -12.41
N ASP A 743 3.26 49.81 -12.06
CA ASP A 743 2.35 50.79 -11.46
C ASP A 743 2.80 51.24 -10.07
N LYS A 744 3.34 50.33 -9.25
CA LYS A 744 3.65 50.59 -7.83
C LYS A 744 5.04 51.19 -7.60
N TYR A 745 6.04 50.71 -8.32
CA TYR A 745 7.45 51.09 -8.11
C TYR A 745 7.97 52.07 -9.16
N GLN A 746 7.13 52.48 -10.11
CA GLN A 746 7.49 53.36 -11.23
C GLN A 746 8.79 52.89 -11.89
N CYS A 747 8.92 51.58 -12.07
CA CYS A 747 10.02 50.97 -12.79
C CYS A 747 9.47 50.33 -14.04
N SER A 748 10.18 50.42 -15.15
CA SER A 748 9.78 49.78 -16.41
C SER A 748 10.65 48.54 -16.64
N PRO A 749 10.20 47.32 -16.32
CA PRO A 749 10.90 46.08 -16.62
C PRO A 749 11.08 45.95 -18.14
N ILE A 750 12.33 45.96 -18.59
CA ILE A 750 12.67 45.75 -20.01
C ILE A 750 13.03 44.29 -20.29
N PHE A 751 13.42 43.55 -19.26
CA PHE A 751 13.69 42.13 -19.34
C PHE A 751 13.49 41.48 -17.96
N TYR A 752 12.90 40.29 -17.92
CA TYR A 752 12.80 39.51 -16.70
C TYR A 752 12.74 38.01 -16.97
N LEU A 753 13.25 37.23 -16.02
CA LEU A 753 13.15 35.77 -15.99
C LEU A 753 12.84 35.30 -14.57
N MET A 754 11.78 34.52 -14.41
CA MET A 754 11.48 33.79 -13.19
C MET A 754 12.05 32.37 -13.31
N ILE A 755 12.97 32.04 -12.41
CA ILE A 755 13.67 30.75 -12.39
C ILE A 755 13.16 29.93 -11.21
N ALA A 756 12.65 28.73 -11.51
CA ALA A 756 12.32 27.74 -10.50
C ALA A 756 13.60 27.00 -10.05
N ASP A 757 14.11 27.32 -8.84
CA ASP A 757 15.22 26.59 -8.24
C ASP A 757 14.71 25.45 -7.35
N GLU A 758 14.73 24.25 -7.92
CA GLU A 758 14.31 23.02 -7.26
C GLU A 758 15.23 22.59 -6.11
N LYS A 759 16.50 23.03 -6.12
CA LYS A 759 17.49 22.67 -5.10
C LYS A 759 17.25 23.44 -3.81
N ASP A 760 17.00 24.75 -3.93
CA ASP A 760 16.75 25.64 -2.79
C ASP A 760 15.26 25.82 -2.48
N SER A 761 14.40 25.06 -3.17
CA SER A 761 12.93 25.12 -3.05
C SER A 761 12.38 26.55 -3.12
N ARG A 762 12.84 27.36 -4.08
CA ARG A 762 12.41 28.77 -4.22
C ARG A 762 12.34 29.24 -5.67
N TYR A 763 11.64 30.35 -5.88
CA TYR A 763 11.66 31.08 -7.13
C TYR A 763 12.63 32.26 -7.05
N ARG A 764 13.38 32.50 -8.14
CA ARG A 764 14.25 33.66 -8.30
C ARG A 764 13.81 34.49 -9.49
N LEU A 765 13.42 35.75 -9.26
CA LEU A 765 13.13 36.69 -10.32
C LEU A 765 14.37 37.52 -10.64
N TYR A 766 14.93 37.33 -11.83
CA TYR A 766 15.91 38.22 -12.41
C TYR A 766 15.17 39.32 -13.17
N ILE A 767 15.46 40.59 -12.87
CA ILE A 767 14.77 41.73 -13.47
C ILE A 767 15.75 42.82 -13.88
N GLU A 768 15.63 43.27 -15.12
CA GLU A 768 16.30 44.44 -15.67
C GLU A 768 15.24 45.52 -15.94
N THR A 769 15.52 46.74 -15.52
CA THR A 769 14.63 47.89 -15.67
C THR A 769 15.25 48.95 -16.59
N ALA A 770 14.41 49.70 -17.32
CA ALA A 770 14.85 50.81 -18.16
C ALA A 770 15.60 51.88 -17.34
N GLU A 771 15.19 52.07 -16.09
CA GLU A 771 15.85 52.98 -15.16
C GLU A 771 17.07 52.30 -14.53
N SER A 772 18.22 52.99 -14.49
CA SER A 772 19.41 52.52 -13.79
C SER A 772 19.33 52.66 -12.25
N LYS A 773 18.15 52.96 -11.71
CA LYS A 773 17.91 53.12 -10.26
C LYS A 773 18.03 51.78 -9.54
N GLU A 774 18.50 51.81 -8.30
CA GLU A 774 18.52 50.62 -7.45
C GLU A 774 17.09 50.27 -7.02
N LEU A 775 16.72 49.00 -7.09
CA LEU A 775 15.40 48.52 -6.71
C LEU A 775 15.41 48.06 -5.26
N GLU A 776 14.32 48.31 -4.52
CA GLU A 776 14.09 47.68 -3.22
C GLU A 776 13.71 46.20 -3.41
N VAL A 777 14.68 45.36 -3.75
CA VAL A 777 14.46 43.95 -4.12
C VAL A 777 13.70 43.16 -3.06
N ALA A 778 13.90 43.45 -1.76
CA ALA A 778 13.16 42.81 -0.67
C ALA A 778 11.69 43.25 -0.57
N ALA A 779 11.36 44.49 -0.97
CA ALA A 779 9.98 44.96 -1.02
C ALA A 779 9.27 44.37 -2.25
N ILE A 780 9.93 44.41 -3.41
CA ILE A 780 9.43 43.81 -4.66
C ILE A 780 9.20 42.31 -4.47
N ALA A 781 10.15 41.60 -3.84
CA ALA A 781 10.01 40.17 -3.57
C ALA A 781 8.74 39.85 -2.78
N ARG A 782 8.43 40.65 -1.74
CA ARG A 782 7.21 40.48 -0.93
C ARG A 782 5.95 40.72 -1.74
N ASP A 783 5.91 41.80 -2.52
CA ASP A 783 4.73 42.15 -3.33
C ASP A 783 4.43 41.11 -4.41
N ILE A 784 5.47 40.60 -5.09
CA ILE A 784 5.30 39.51 -6.07
C ILE A 784 4.79 38.26 -5.37
N ASP A 785 5.40 37.89 -4.24
CA ASP A 785 5.01 36.71 -3.46
C ASP A 785 3.53 36.81 -3.04
N ASP A 786 3.04 38.00 -2.67
CA ASP A 786 1.64 38.28 -2.34
C ASP A 786 0.72 38.17 -3.56
N VAL A 787 1.08 38.74 -4.72
CA VAL A 787 0.28 38.63 -5.94
C VAL A 787 0.17 37.17 -6.41
N LEU A 788 1.27 36.43 -6.38
CA LEU A 788 1.28 35.02 -6.73
C LEU A 788 0.48 34.18 -5.74
N SER A 789 0.59 34.43 -4.45
CA SER A 789 -0.20 33.74 -3.42
C SER A 789 -1.70 34.00 -3.57
N ASN A 790 -2.09 35.23 -3.90
CA ASN A 790 -3.50 35.58 -4.11
C ASN A 790 -4.10 34.99 -5.40
N SER A 791 -3.28 34.74 -6.42
CA SER A 791 -3.72 34.22 -7.73
C SER A 791 -3.51 32.71 -7.90
N ASN A 792 -2.77 32.07 -7.00
CA ASN A 792 -2.50 30.63 -7.03
C ASN A 792 -2.59 30.02 -5.63
N ILE A 793 -3.72 29.35 -5.36
CA ILE A 793 -4.00 28.69 -4.08
C ILE A 793 -2.98 27.60 -3.74
N GLU A 794 -2.45 26.90 -4.75
CA GLU A 794 -1.43 25.88 -4.50
C GLU A 794 -0.12 26.57 -4.07
N TYR A 795 0.29 27.66 -4.73
CA TYR A 795 1.50 28.45 -4.38
C TYR A 795 1.42 29.00 -2.95
N ASP A 796 0.32 29.66 -2.59
CA ASP A 796 0.06 30.16 -1.23
C ASP A 796 0.18 29.02 -0.20
N GLY A 797 -0.46 27.89 -0.50
CA GLY A 797 -0.41 26.71 0.36
C GLY A 797 0.99 26.10 0.53
N LYS A 798 1.89 26.27 -0.46
CA LYS A 798 3.31 25.84 -0.32
C LYS A 798 4.12 26.86 0.48
N ARG A 799 3.95 28.16 0.21
CA ARG A 799 4.62 29.25 0.94
C ARG A 799 4.30 29.25 2.43
N LYS A 800 3.01 29.21 2.79
CA LYS A 800 2.54 29.17 4.19
C LYS A 800 3.00 27.92 4.95
N SER A 801 3.16 26.80 4.24
CA SER A 801 3.64 25.55 4.83
C SER A 801 5.16 25.48 5.05
N GLY A 802 5.91 26.45 4.55
CA GLY A 802 7.38 26.44 4.55
C GLY A 802 8.02 25.49 3.53
N ARG A 803 7.23 24.70 2.78
CA ARG A 803 7.75 23.78 1.74
C ARG A 803 8.35 24.52 0.54
N LEU A 804 7.82 25.70 0.22
CA LEU A 804 8.38 26.62 -0.76
C LEU A 804 8.95 27.82 0.01
N HIS A 805 10.24 28.09 -0.13
CA HIS A 805 10.94 29.17 0.55
C HIS A 805 10.62 30.54 -0.08
N LYS A 806 11.06 31.61 0.59
CA LYS A 806 10.83 33.00 0.16
C LYS A 806 11.36 33.24 -1.26
N LEU A 807 10.57 33.94 -2.07
CA LEU A 807 10.98 34.41 -3.39
C LEU A 807 12.15 35.39 -3.25
N GLU A 808 13.10 35.28 -4.16
CA GLU A 808 14.28 36.14 -4.24
C GLU A 808 14.18 36.99 -5.51
N VAL A 809 14.40 38.30 -5.38
CA VAL A 809 14.48 39.22 -6.54
C VAL A 809 15.92 39.64 -6.70
N ILE A 810 16.41 39.57 -7.93
CA ILE A 810 17.77 39.88 -8.30
C ILE A 810 17.72 40.93 -9.40
N GLN A 811 18.21 42.12 -9.10
CA GLN A 811 18.33 43.18 -10.08
C GLN A 811 19.52 42.89 -11.01
N LEU A 812 19.28 43.00 -12.31
CA LEU A 812 20.29 42.84 -13.35
C LEU A 812 20.96 44.18 -13.71
N LEU A 813 22.20 44.10 -14.17
CA LEU A 813 22.90 45.21 -14.83
C LEU A 813 22.27 45.50 -16.20
N PRO A 814 22.28 46.77 -16.66
CA PRO A 814 21.82 47.12 -17.99
C PRO A 814 22.54 46.32 -19.09
N GLY A 815 21.78 45.86 -20.10
CA GLY A 815 22.26 45.06 -21.22
C GLY A 815 22.16 43.54 -21.02
N ALA A 816 21.66 43.07 -19.87
CA ALA A 816 21.52 41.64 -19.60
C ALA A 816 20.50 40.96 -20.53
N GLY A 817 19.36 41.60 -20.79
CA GLY A 817 18.33 41.11 -21.71
C GLY A 817 18.80 41.04 -23.15
N GLU A 818 19.61 42.00 -23.60
CA GLU A 818 20.20 41.97 -24.94
C GLU A 818 21.28 40.88 -25.05
N ALA A 819 22.09 40.69 -24.01
CA ALA A 819 23.05 39.59 -23.95
C ALA A 819 22.34 38.21 -23.96
N TYR A 820 21.22 38.09 -23.25
CA TYR A 820 20.39 36.89 -23.28
C TYR A 820 19.78 36.66 -24.67
N LYS A 821 19.27 37.72 -25.31
CA LYS A 821 18.76 37.66 -26.69
C LYS A 821 19.85 37.20 -27.65
N GLN A 822 21.03 37.81 -27.62
CA GLN A 822 22.16 37.43 -28.49
C GLN A 822 22.56 35.97 -28.31
N HIS A 823 22.63 35.50 -27.05
CA HIS A 823 22.92 34.10 -26.75
C HIS A 823 21.90 33.13 -27.39
N GLN A 824 20.62 33.51 -27.41
CA GLN A 824 19.56 32.72 -28.05
C GLN A 824 19.65 32.76 -29.59
N LEU A 825 20.08 33.88 -30.18
CA LEU A 825 20.34 34.00 -31.62
C LEU A 825 21.53 33.14 -32.06
N ASP A 826 22.61 33.10 -31.26
CA ASP A 826 23.79 32.27 -31.52
C ASP A 826 23.46 30.77 -31.52
N LYS A 827 22.38 30.37 -30.83
CA LYS A 827 21.79 29.02 -30.85
C LYS A 827 20.89 28.74 -32.06
N GLY A 828 20.77 29.69 -32.99
CA GLY A 828 20.02 29.55 -34.23
C GLY A 828 18.55 29.97 -34.15
N ILE A 829 18.11 30.62 -33.06
CA ILE A 829 16.79 31.26 -33.02
C ILE A 829 16.82 32.48 -33.95
N ARG A 830 15.85 32.60 -34.86
CA ARG A 830 15.75 33.77 -35.75
C ARG A 830 15.27 34.97 -34.96
N GLU A 831 15.85 36.14 -35.22
CA GLU A 831 15.53 37.37 -34.49
C GLU A 831 14.03 37.71 -34.49
N GLY A 832 13.36 37.61 -35.65
CA GLY A 832 11.91 37.84 -35.74
C GLY A 832 11.03 36.82 -35.00
N GLN A 833 11.62 35.76 -34.44
CA GLN A 833 10.94 34.70 -33.66
C GLN A 833 11.38 34.69 -32.19
N TYR A 834 12.32 35.55 -31.80
CA TYR A 834 12.78 35.63 -30.42
C TYR A 834 11.65 36.11 -29.51
N LYS A 835 11.35 35.30 -28.50
CA LYS A 835 10.53 35.67 -27.34
C LYS A 835 11.24 35.13 -26.09
N PRO A 836 11.50 35.97 -25.07
CA PRO A 836 12.00 35.45 -23.81
C PRO A 836 10.96 34.49 -23.23
N VAL A 837 11.43 33.40 -22.62
CA VAL A 837 10.58 32.48 -21.85
C VAL A 837 10.65 32.94 -20.40
N PRO A 838 9.69 33.73 -19.91
CA PRO A 838 9.78 34.42 -18.63
C PRO A 838 9.68 33.47 -17.43
N LEU A 839 9.34 32.19 -17.62
CA LEU A 839 9.27 31.19 -16.56
C LEU A 839 9.85 29.85 -17.01
N GLN A 840 10.92 29.40 -16.35
CA GLN A 840 11.61 28.15 -16.67
C GLN A 840 12.32 27.53 -15.46
N TYR A 841 12.71 26.26 -15.56
CA TYR A 841 13.49 25.59 -14.53
C TYR A 841 14.95 26.06 -14.54
N ALA A 842 15.62 26.04 -13.38
CA ALA A 842 17.04 26.40 -13.28
C ALA A 842 17.94 25.54 -14.20
N THR A 843 17.58 24.27 -14.43
CA THR A 843 18.30 23.36 -15.34
C THR A 843 18.11 23.67 -16.82
N GLU A 844 17.08 24.45 -17.17
CA GLU A 844 16.78 24.87 -18.55
C GLU A 844 17.45 26.21 -18.88
N LEU A 845 17.89 26.97 -17.87
CA LEU A 845 18.62 28.22 -18.05
C LEU A 845 20.06 27.92 -18.49
N ASP A 846 20.24 27.81 -19.79
CA ASP A 846 21.56 27.72 -20.42
C ASP A 846 22.06 29.13 -20.78
N PHE A 847 22.21 29.99 -19.78
CA PHE A 847 22.80 31.33 -19.86
C PHE A 847 23.34 31.73 -18.48
N SER A 848 24.56 32.27 -18.42
CA SER A 848 25.20 32.70 -17.17
C SER A 848 24.64 34.03 -16.67
N ILE A 849 23.34 34.07 -16.36
CA ILE A 849 22.63 35.28 -15.94
C ILE A 849 23.22 35.91 -14.68
N ASP A 850 23.82 35.09 -13.82
CA ASP A 850 24.43 35.53 -12.56
C ASP A 850 25.61 36.49 -12.78
N ASN A 851 26.27 36.45 -13.95
CA ASN A 851 27.34 37.40 -14.30
C ASN A 851 26.84 38.84 -14.45
N TYR A 852 25.53 39.02 -14.62
CA TYR A 852 24.87 40.32 -14.78
C TYR A 852 24.17 40.75 -13.49
N ARG A 853 24.40 40.08 -12.36
CA ARG A 853 23.87 40.55 -11.06
C ARG A 853 24.44 41.93 -10.74
N ARG A 854 23.56 42.85 -10.38
CA ARG A 854 23.96 44.08 -9.70
C ARG A 854 24.34 43.68 -8.26
N ASN A 855 25.64 43.47 -8.01
CA ASN A 855 26.12 43.08 -6.68
C ASN A 855 25.63 44.05 -5.61
N GLU A 856 25.09 43.53 -4.50
CA GLU A 856 25.00 44.25 -3.23
C GLU A 856 26.43 44.49 -2.71
N GLN A 857 27.08 45.56 -3.17
CA GLN A 857 28.17 46.17 -2.42
C GLN A 857 27.62 47.37 -1.64
N LYS A 858 27.00 47.06 -0.49
CA LYS A 858 27.43 47.57 0.83
C LYS A 858 26.67 46.95 1.98
#